data_AF-A0A2S8GIC5-F1
#
_entry.id   AF-A0A2S8GIC5-F1
#
_cell.length_a   1.000
_cell.length_b   1.000
_cell.length_c   1.000
_cell.angle_alpha   90.00
_cell.angle_beta   90.00
_cell.angle_gamma   90.00
#
_symmetry.space_group_name_H-M   'P 1'
#
loop_
_entity.id
_entity.type
_entity.pdbx_description
1 polymer ?
#
loop_
_entity_poly.entity_id
_entity_poly.type
_entity_poly.pdbx_seq_one_letter_code
_entity_poly.pdbx_strand_id
1 'polypeptide(L)'
;MQILRMKRIASLAIVAAIIVGSAVGWWWATWLPPLPAVEQSVARYVTEDACAACLIRPQGLSAHPWFGSLPFYWYVPPNLTPARLEKLGIDELAIFTVPADDAETEKTIPAWAVAAKLPQPVDLPSLVQMWRDLSVAPQEQMEGPRPLTLDGRDCLQLPAGTFFPRRFAPGTLMFTNREGRPAFRGINVGRVDDRRQYIEGKSKTSAIFVLRDIGVGELVGEELPLELRTSVFLAASVPPEQHLATLTLRNSAVGISSQPIEIPVASLRNNRLSIPRTIMVEEDGELREVDLLEDLVSQGRLEVVITCPTPLVYLGFASDDLNVWRPEFEYAYANGDELIVAQSRELLLRMIQAAQRPLPVATRLSQTRGEIVADVHVNSREKRRIWKSICSTAPAPFNEDVWKSRLTYASAAINLRSSTAASLRASFEQPQYADRAATALDEELPKWKRSLPAFAKDYIENETASSSLIGGSLGVNLNESLDAPTCKEEVDAVQAIIGDSLENVDVEIHAQELRIQFRTPASLRRLSETAQFALAKTDMALAKMLGEFSRVDQKEEIFQRVTDRLPDSLPLRSRRAHDLAFQSRFCFNRYEDQYAAFRRGAETLLDAIEAQQSEAPEALWILGVIITQQSRVQSRYVAFRELFIADEAFQRRLQRLVDISTARGFDDQFDLHLVGQRCMEEAIQRKPDADVAPLIFPLRFLAGPALAQALYAECLTEAGALDEALIAWQQAERMLREVGERKWDAGEHGTIDLNHWKDRYAELDEDQQRAFAGDPGFEQIALGREYDYWRARAELEALDALRPVHAAYAPLRDVLPIPEDLEDPALLAAIAALMGVARQHWEPFNELQRAYFALGWRSPLEQDDDPSVVKKLQEILIGIEQD
;
A
#
# COMPACT_ATOMS: atom_id res chain seq x y z
N MET A 1 -10.61 -15.27 -1.53
CA MET A 1 -11.61 -15.39 -0.42
C MET A 1 -11.23 -16.44 0.64
N GLN A 2 -10.87 -17.69 0.31
CA GLN A 2 -10.52 -18.70 1.34
C GLN A 2 -9.35 -18.27 2.23
N ILE A 3 -8.28 -17.71 1.67
CA ILE A 3 -7.14 -17.13 2.42
C ILE A 3 -7.61 -16.08 3.45
N LEU A 4 -8.64 -15.28 3.14
CA LEU A 4 -9.24 -14.29 4.05
C LEU A 4 -10.08 -14.91 5.19
N ARG A 5 -10.53 -16.17 5.04
CA ARG A 5 -11.08 -16.97 6.16
C ARG A 5 -9.97 -17.66 6.97
N MET A 6 -8.91 -18.12 6.31
CA MET A 6 -7.80 -18.85 6.96
C MET A 6 -6.88 -17.93 7.77
N LYS A 7 -6.49 -16.76 7.25
CA LYS A 7 -5.66 -15.79 7.97
C LYS A 7 -6.32 -15.26 9.25
N ARG A 8 -7.66 -15.25 9.33
CA ARG A 8 -8.36 -15.00 10.59
C ARG A 8 -7.97 -16.04 11.65
N ILE A 9 -7.93 -17.33 11.31
CA ILE A 9 -7.57 -18.41 12.25
C ILE A 9 -6.13 -18.24 12.77
N ALA A 10 -5.20 -17.79 11.91
CA ALA A 10 -3.84 -17.40 12.28
C ALA A 10 -3.82 -16.35 13.40
N SER A 11 -4.49 -15.23 13.14
CA SER A 11 -4.63 -14.16 14.12
C SER A 11 -5.31 -14.68 15.39
N LEU A 12 -6.24 -15.63 15.31
CA LEU A 12 -7.13 -16.01 16.40
C LEU A 12 -6.49 -16.74 17.58
N ALA A 13 -5.30 -17.34 17.45
CA ALA A 13 -4.52 -17.78 18.62
C ALA A 13 -4.04 -16.60 19.48
N ILE A 14 -3.70 -15.47 18.84
CA ILE A 14 -3.20 -14.25 19.49
C ILE A 14 -4.36 -13.27 19.80
N VAL A 15 -5.38 -13.21 18.95
CA VAL A 15 -6.62 -12.45 19.20
C VAL A 15 -7.42 -13.05 20.36
N ALA A 16 -7.34 -14.37 20.62
CA ALA A 16 -7.89 -14.96 21.84
C ALA A 16 -7.25 -14.41 23.13
N ALA A 17 -6.03 -13.85 23.05
CA ALA A 17 -5.36 -13.14 24.15
C ALA A 17 -5.54 -11.60 24.09
N ILE A 18 -6.36 -11.08 23.17
CA ILE A 18 -6.52 -9.63 22.90
C ILE A 18 -7.99 -9.16 22.91
N ILE A 19 -8.91 -9.89 22.28
CA ILE A 19 -10.34 -9.49 22.18
C ILE A 19 -11.07 -9.61 23.53
N VAL A 20 -10.48 -10.27 24.53
CA VAL A 20 -11.23 -10.81 25.66
C VAL A 20 -10.70 -10.37 27.03
N GLY A 21 -11.62 -9.92 27.89
CA GLY A 21 -11.45 -9.42 29.26
C GLY A 21 -12.59 -9.87 30.18
N SER A 22 -12.84 -9.42 31.42
CA SER A 22 -12.47 -8.27 32.25
C SER A 22 -12.10 -8.60 33.72
N ALA A 23 -10.94 -8.20 34.26
CA ALA A 23 -10.53 -8.48 35.65
C ALA A 23 -11.56 -8.17 36.78
N VAL A 24 -11.53 -8.93 37.89
CA VAL A 24 -12.32 -8.68 39.13
C VAL A 24 -11.44 -8.36 40.32
N GLY A 25 -12.02 -7.55 41.21
CA GLY A 25 -11.57 -7.35 42.58
C GLY A 25 -12.69 -6.74 43.43
N TRP A 26 -13.92 -7.29 43.33
CA TRP A 26 -15.13 -6.69 43.91
C TRP A 26 -15.94 -7.63 44.81
N TRP A 27 -15.28 -8.08 45.88
CA TRP A 27 -15.91 -8.23 47.19
C TRP A 27 -14.86 -7.82 48.25
N TRP A 28 -15.22 -6.89 49.14
CA TRP A 28 -14.45 -6.16 50.20
C TRP A 28 -14.55 -4.62 50.15
N ALA A 29 -15.18 -4.03 49.13
CA ALA A 29 -15.28 -2.58 48.94
C ALA A 29 -16.43 -1.88 49.72
N THR A 30 -16.56 -2.13 51.03
CA THR A 30 -17.53 -1.43 51.91
C THR A 30 -16.92 -0.67 53.09
N TRP A 31 -15.62 -0.82 53.37
CA TRP A 31 -14.95 -0.24 54.54
C TRP A 31 -13.50 0.26 54.25
N LEU A 32 -13.29 0.96 53.13
CA LEU A 32 -12.02 1.64 52.82
C LEU A 32 -12.25 3.11 52.41
N PRO A 33 -11.35 4.04 52.80
CA PRO A 33 -11.44 5.45 52.42
C PRO A 33 -11.14 5.67 50.93
N PRO A 34 -11.54 6.81 50.34
CA PRO A 34 -11.22 7.14 48.95
C PRO A 34 -9.70 7.21 48.73
N LEU A 35 -9.21 6.57 47.68
CA LEU A 35 -7.80 6.57 47.26
C LEU A 35 -7.60 7.38 45.97
N PRO A 36 -6.48 8.11 45.80
CA PRO A 36 -6.42 9.26 44.87
C PRO A 36 -6.11 8.93 43.40
N ALA A 37 -6.09 7.64 43.02
CA ALA A 37 -5.44 7.20 41.78
C ALA A 37 -6.11 7.64 40.47
N VAL A 38 -7.43 7.89 40.48
CA VAL A 38 -8.20 8.14 39.24
C VAL A 38 -7.98 9.55 38.70
N GLU A 39 -7.67 10.53 39.56
CA GLU A 39 -7.45 11.93 39.17
C GLU A 39 -6.17 12.14 38.34
N GLN A 40 -5.24 11.18 38.34
CA GLN A 40 -3.94 11.29 37.67
C GLN A 40 -3.83 10.50 36.36
N SER A 41 -4.88 9.76 35.97
CA SER A 41 -4.91 8.91 34.77
C SER A 41 -5.91 9.42 33.73
N VAL A 42 -5.55 9.31 32.45
CA VAL A 42 -6.41 9.69 31.31
C VAL A 42 -7.60 8.76 31.10
N ALA A 43 -7.64 7.62 31.79
CA ALA A 43 -8.82 6.74 31.80
C ALA A 43 -10.10 7.45 32.29
N ARG A 44 -9.99 8.55 33.04
CA ARG A 44 -11.13 9.36 33.54
C ARG A 44 -11.97 10.02 32.45
N TYR A 45 -11.47 10.10 31.22
CA TYR A 45 -12.19 10.64 30.06
C TYR A 45 -13.19 9.67 29.41
N VAL A 46 -13.30 8.42 29.90
CA VAL A 46 -14.28 7.44 29.38
C VAL A 46 -15.73 7.86 29.65
N THR A 47 -16.59 7.76 28.65
CA THR A 47 -18.01 8.15 28.69
C THR A 47 -18.94 6.97 29.02
N GLU A 48 -20.17 7.23 29.48
CA GLU A 48 -21.13 6.17 29.79
C GLU A 48 -21.55 5.38 28.53
N ASP A 49 -21.58 6.05 27.39
CA ASP A 49 -21.91 5.50 26.08
C ASP A 49 -20.82 4.55 25.54
N ALA A 50 -19.60 4.59 26.06
CA ALA A 50 -18.47 3.84 25.50
C ALA A 50 -18.75 2.33 25.42
N CYS A 51 -18.58 1.76 24.23
CA CYS A 51 -18.62 0.32 24.02
C CYS A 51 -17.34 -0.32 24.55
N ALA A 52 -16.19 0.23 24.16
CA ALA A 52 -14.88 -0.22 24.59
C ALA A 52 -13.96 0.95 24.96
N ALA A 53 -12.98 0.65 25.80
CA ALA A 53 -11.87 1.52 26.16
C ALA A 53 -10.57 0.70 26.14
N CYS A 54 -9.42 1.34 25.93
CA CYS A 54 -8.11 0.70 25.97
C CYS A 54 -7.05 1.68 26.47
N LEU A 55 -6.54 1.45 27.69
CA LEU A 55 -5.45 2.21 28.28
C LEU A 55 -4.11 1.53 27.95
N ILE A 56 -3.25 2.23 27.23
CA ILE A 56 -1.92 1.82 26.80
C ILE A 56 -0.89 2.66 27.57
N ARG A 57 0.25 2.08 27.94
CA ARG A 57 1.36 2.78 28.59
C ARG A 57 2.62 2.64 27.73
N PRO A 58 2.90 3.60 26.82
CA PRO A 58 3.87 3.43 25.73
C PRO A 58 5.28 3.02 26.12
N GLN A 59 5.78 3.35 27.31
CA GLN A 59 7.18 3.17 27.69
C GLN A 59 7.69 1.71 27.55
N GLY A 60 8.45 1.44 26.49
CA GLY A 60 9.06 0.13 26.22
C GLY A 60 8.16 -0.82 25.44
N LEU A 61 7.07 -0.31 24.83
CA LEU A 61 6.22 -1.08 23.92
C LEU A 61 6.89 -1.23 22.55
N SER A 62 7.59 -0.21 22.05
CA SER A 62 8.28 -0.30 20.75
C SER A 62 9.41 -1.33 20.79
N ALA A 63 10.15 -1.35 21.90
CA ALA A 63 11.24 -2.28 22.18
C ALA A 63 10.75 -3.71 22.52
N HIS A 64 9.46 -3.92 22.77
CA HIS A 64 8.96 -5.26 23.05
C HIS A 64 8.74 -6.04 21.74
N PRO A 65 9.47 -7.14 21.49
CA PRO A 65 9.58 -7.76 20.17
C PRO A 65 8.27 -8.38 19.63
N TRP A 66 7.21 -8.40 20.44
CA TRP A 66 5.89 -8.90 20.10
C TRP A 66 4.81 -7.82 19.95
N PHE A 67 5.00 -6.58 20.44
CA PHE A 67 3.86 -5.65 20.57
C PHE A 67 3.24 -5.28 19.22
N GLY A 68 4.06 -4.83 18.26
CA GLY A 68 3.57 -4.44 16.94
C GLY A 68 3.22 -5.63 16.04
N SER A 69 3.25 -6.88 16.54
CA SER A 69 2.69 -8.05 15.83
C SER A 69 1.27 -8.39 16.31
N LEU A 70 0.80 -7.73 17.37
CA LEU A 70 -0.51 -7.99 17.98
C LEU A 70 -1.65 -7.47 17.08
N PRO A 71 -2.57 -8.32 16.61
CA PRO A 71 -3.59 -7.96 15.63
C PRO A 71 -4.63 -6.91 16.08
N PHE A 72 -4.59 -6.38 17.31
CA PHE A 72 -5.32 -5.14 17.63
C PHE A 72 -4.81 -3.93 16.85
N TYR A 73 -3.62 -4.01 16.25
CA TYR A 73 -3.02 -2.88 15.54
C TYR A 73 -3.85 -2.42 14.34
N TRP A 74 -4.71 -3.30 13.80
CA TRP A 74 -5.76 -2.97 12.82
C TRP A 74 -6.93 -2.13 13.40
N TYR A 75 -7.19 -2.20 14.70
CA TYR A 75 -8.20 -1.38 15.38
C TYR A 75 -7.62 -0.09 15.95
N VAL A 76 -6.31 -0.04 16.22
CA VAL A 76 -5.61 1.21 16.48
C VAL A 76 -5.61 2.07 15.20
N PRO A 77 -5.95 3.36 15.27
CA PRO A 77 -5.75 4.34 14.20
C PRO A 77 -4.36 4.24 13.55
N PRO A 78 -4.22 4.29 12.21
CA PRO A 78 -2.93 4.06 11.54
C PRO A 78 -1.81 4.99 12.03
N ASN A 79 -2.17 6.21 12.45
CA ASN A 79 -1.23 7.23 12.86
C ASN A 79 -0.73 7.02 14.32
N LEU A 80 -1.37 6.19 15.14
CA LEU A 80 -1.01 5.97 16.56
C LEU A 80 -0.03 4.78 16.70
N THR A 81 1.23 4.94 16.29
CA THR A 81 2.25 3.86 16.41
C THR A 81 3.02 3.92 17.75
N PRO A 82 3.37 2.79 18.40
CA PRO A 82 4.20 2.77 19.61
C PRO A 82 5.47 3.61 19.51
N ALA A 83 6.21 3.52 18.40
CA ALA A 83 7.41 4.33 18.17
C ALA A 83 7.10 5.83 18.05
N ARG A 84 5.93 6.23 17.54
CA ARG A 84 5.49 7.64 17.54
C ARG A 84 5.04 8.08 18.94
N LEU A 85 4.27 7.24 19.65
CA LEU A 85 3.81 7.50 21.02
C LEU A 85 5.00 7.68 21.99
N GLU A 86 6.02 6.83 21.91
CA GLU A 86 7.26 6.96 22.68
C GLU A 86 8.09 8.19 22.27
N LYS A 87 8.21 8.51 20.97
CA LYS A 87 8.90 9.73 20.49
C LYS A 87 8.23 11.02 20.98
N LEU A 88 6.92 11.00 21.21
CA LEU A 88 6.15 12.08 21.79
C LEU A 88 6.14 12.07 23.33
N GLY A 89 6.82 11.09 23.95
CA GLY A 89 6.95 10.95 25.40
C GLY A 89 5.66 10.54 26.12
N ILE A 90 4.64 10.02 25.42
CA ILE A 90 3.33 9.75 26.02
C ILE A 90 3.43 8.68 27.10
N ASP A 91 3.05 9.02 28.33
CA ASP A 91 3.11 8.16 29.53
C ASP A 91 1.91 7.20 29.61
N GLU A 92 0.72 7.72 29.33
CA GLU A 92 -0.54 6.95 29.26
C GLU A 92 -1.36 7.39 28.03
N LEU A 93 -2.00 6.45 27.35
CA LEU A 93 -2.88 6.69 26.21
C LEU A 93 -4.16 5.87 26.37
N ALA A 94 -5.28 6.52 26.65
CA ALA A 94 -6.60 5.88 26.64
C ALA A 94 -7.28 6.09 25.28
N ILE A 95 -7.65 5.00 24.61
CA ILE A 95 -8.43 4.98 23.36
C ILE A 95 -9.86 4.55 23.71
N PHE A 96 -10.88 5.16 23.10
CA PHE A 96 -12.29 4.91 23.37
C PHE A 96 -13.07 4.68 22.07
N THR A 97 -14.04 3.76 22.10
CA THR A 97 -15.05 3.62 21.05
C THR A 97 -16.45 3.83 21.60
N VAL A 98 -17.24 4.63 20.90
CA VAL A 98 -18.62 4.97 21.23
C VAL A 98 -19.50 4.60 20.04
N PRO A 99 -20.76 4.17 20.22
CA PRO A 99 -21.70 4.11 19.10
C PRO A 99 -21.73 5.46 18.36
N ALA A 100 -21.91 5.46 17.04
CA ALA A 100 -22.34 6.67 16.38
C ALA A 100 -23.77 7.00 16.86
N ASP A 101 -24.09 8.28 17.03
CA ASP A 101 -25.41 8.69 17.53
C ASP A 101 -26.55 8.28 16.56
N ASP A 102 -26.25 8.09 15.26
CA ASP A 102 -27.16 7.60 14.21
C ASP A 102 -27.45 6.07 14.28
N ALA A 103 -27.71 5.56 15.49
CA ALA A 103 -27.76 4.13 15.83
C ALA A 103 -28.92 3.29 15.22
N GLU A 104 -29.68 3.86 14.28
CA GLU A 104 -30.76 3.16 13.57
C GLU A 104 -30.26 2.20 12.48
N THR A 105 -29.11 2.49 11.85
CA THR A 105 -28.54 1.62 10.80
C THR A 105 -27.60 0.55 11.39
N GLU A 106 -27.71 -0.71 10.94
CA GLU A 106 -26.89 -1.82 11.46
C GLU A 106 -25.40 -1.78 11.03
N LYS A 107 -24.94 -0.69 10.40
CA LYS A 107 -23.61 -0.54 9.81
C LYS A 107 -22.73 0.53 10.45
N THR A 108 -23.22 1.30 11.42
CA THR A 108 -22.51 2.47 11.95
C THR A 108 -21.09 2.13 12.42
N ILE A 109 -20.10 2.77 11.78
CA ILE A 109 -18.71 2.74 12.24
C ILE A 109 -18.66 3.47 13.59
N PRO A 110 -18.10 2.88 14.66
CA PRO A 110 -18.04 3.55 15.96
C PRO A 110 -17.28 4.88 15.86
N ALA A 111 -17.70 5.86 16.65
CA ALA A 111 -16.94 7.09 16.84
C ALA A 111 -15.76 6.81 17.76
N TRP A 112 -14.59 7.33 17.38
CA TRP A 112 -13.35 7.17 18.14
C TRP A 112 -12.99 8.44 18.91
N ALA A 113 -12.39 8.23 20.08
CA ALA A 113 -11.70 9.27 20.81
C ALA A 113 -10.47 8.73 21.53
N VAL A 114 -9.58 9.63 21.92
CA VAL A 114 -8.30 9.38 22.57
C VAL A 114 -8.08 10.42 23.65
N ALA A 115 -7.51 10.02 24.79
CA ALA A 115 -6.89 10.91 25.75
C ALA A 115 -5.45 10.45 26.04
N ALA A 116 -4.49 11.36 25.97
CA ALA A 116 -3.07 11.08 26.14
C ALA A 116 -2.49 11.93 27.28
N LYS A 117 -1.58 11.35 28.06
CA LYS A 117 -0.79 12.03 29.08
C LYS A 117 0.64 12.19 28.59
N LEU A 118 1.17 13.40 28.66
CA LEU A 118 2.49 13.80 28.20
C LEU A 118 3.38 14.17 29.40
N PRO A 119 4.72 14.22 29.26
CA PRO A 119 5.61 14.45 30.38
C PRO A 119 5.79 15.95 30.69
N GLN A 120 5.18 16.82 29.89
CA GLN A 120 5.23 18.29 29.97
C GLN A 120 3.89 18.88 29.49
N PRO A 121 3.56 20.14 29.84
CA PRO A 121 2.34 20.79 29.38
C PRO A 121 2.23 20.87 27.85
N VAL A 122 1.02 20.63 27.33
CA VAL A 122 0.73 20.51 25.91
C VAL A 122 0.62 21.89 25.25
N ASP A 123 1.66 22.31 24.54
CA ASP A 123 1.55 23.35 23.51
C ASP A 123 0.92 22.75 22.24
N LEU A 124 -0.39 22.87 22.12
CA LEU A 124 -1.18 22.08 21.18
C LEU A 124 -0.84 22.33 19.69
N PRO A 125 -0.58 23.57 19.22
CA PRO A 125 -0.06 23.82 17.87
C PRO A 125 1.29 23.15 17.60
N SER A 126 2.26 23.25 18.53
CA SER A 126 3.57 22.61 18.37
C SER A 126 3.48 21.08 18.43
N LEU A 127 2.57 20.52 19.24
CA LEU A 127 2.31 19.08 19.25
C LEU A 127 1.67 18.60 17.94
N VAL A 128 0.73 19.35 17.37
CA VAL A 128 0.16 19.06 16.04
C VAL A 128 1.22 19.15 14.94
N GLN A 129 2.16 20.10 15.02
CA GLN A 129 3.26 20.17 14.07
C GLN A 129 4.25 19.00 14.25
N MET A 130 4.67 18.70 15.48
CA MET A 130 5.53 17.54 15.77
C MET A 130 4.90 16.21 15.35
N TRP A 131 3.59 16.08 15.52
CA TRP A 131 2.82 14.93 15.06
C TRP A 131 2.83 14.80 13.53
N ARG A 132 2.61 15.93 12.83
CA ARG A 132 2.71 16.05 11.37
C ARG A 132 4.12 15.69 10.86
N ASP A 133 5.17 16.22 11.50
CA ASP A 133 6.58 15.98 11.14
C ASP A 133 7.02 14.53 11.37
N LEU A 134 6.35 13.80 12.26
CA LEU A 134 6.55 12.38 12.50
C LEU A 134 5.76 11.48 11.54
N SER A 135 4.87 12.02 10.70
CA SER A 135 4.04 11.28 9.73
C SER A 135 4.89 10.70 8.58
N VAL A 136 4.65 9.44 8.20
CA VAL A 136 5.15 8.89 6.93
C VAL A 136 4.17 9.15 5.78
N ALA A 137 2.92 9.51 6.08
CA ALA A 137 1.89 9.83 5.08
C ALA A 137 1.98 11.30 4.60
N PRO A 138 1.55 11.59 3.35
CA PRO A 138 1.69 12.90 2.72
C PRO A 138 0.97 13.99 3.51
N GLN A 139 1.68 15.09 3.75
CA GLN A 139 1.02 16.34 4.10
C GLN A 139 0.54 17.01 2.81
N GLU A 140 -0.70 16.69 2.42
CA GLU A 140 -1.54 17.61 1.66
C GLU A 140 -1.61 18.97 2.38
N GLN A 141 -2.15 20.01 1.73
CA GLN A 141 -2.52 21.25 2.41
C GLN A 141 -3.73 21.03 3.34
N MET A 142 -3.51 20.29 4.42
CA MET A 142 -4.38 20.26 5.58
C MET A 142 -4.41 21.65 6.17
N GLU A 143 -5.61 22.17 6.39
CA GLU A 143 -5.79 23.48 6.99
C GLU A 143 -5.05 23.61 8.33
N GLY A 144 -4.73 24.86 8.69
CA GLY A 144 -4.26 25.17 10.04
C GLY A 144 -5.32 24.78 11.08
N PRO A 145 -4.90 24.42 12.31
CA PRO A 145 -5.84 24.20 13.41
C PRO A 145 -6.70 25.45 13.63
N ARG A 146 -8.03 25.29 13.61
CA ARG A 146 -8.99 26.38 13.81
C ARG A 146 -9.35 26.46 15.30
N PRO A 147 -9.29 27.64 15.96
CA PRO A 147 -9.68 27.77 17.36
C PRO A 147 -11.19 27.61 17.55
N LEU A 148 -11.58 26.97 18.66
CA LEU A 148 -12.96 26.64 19.01
C LEU A 148 -13.15 26.73 20.53
N THR A 149 -14.29 27.22 21.01
CA THR A 149 -14.61 27.20 22.46
C THR A 149 -15.72 26.19 22.76
N LEU A 150 -15.48 25.28 23.73
CA LEU A 150 -16.44 24.28 24.21
C LEU A 150 -16.55 24.35 25.72
N ASP A 151 -17.76 24.48 26.27
CA ASP A 151 -18.00 24.56 27.73
C ASP A 151 -17.14 25.64 28.45
N GLY A 152 -16.90 26.76 27.74
CA GLY A 152 -16.03 27.86 28.22
C GLY A 152 -14.52 27.55 28.17
N ARG A 153 -14.09 26.47 27.50
CA ARG A 153 -12.70 26.04 27.37
C ARG A 153 -12.20 26.18 25.94
N ASP A 154 -10.93 26.54 25.80
CA ASP A 154 -10.27 26.63 24.49
C ASP A 154 -9.90 25.24 23.96
N CYS A 155 -10.32 24.97 22.73
CA CYS A 155 -10.16 23.75 21.97
C CYS A 155 -9.66 24.08 20.56
N LEU A 156 -9.19 23.08 19.82
CA LEU A 156 -8.89 23.19 18.39
C LEU A 156 -9.78 22.25 17.58
N GLN A 157 -10.24 22.74 16.44
CA GLN A 157 -10.81 21.95 15.36
C GLN A 157 -9.68 21.67 14.35
N LEU A 158 -9.36 20.39 14.15
CA LEU A 158 -8.26 19.89 13.32
C LEU A 158 -8.82 19.15 12.10
N PRO A 159 -8.19 19.18 10.92
CA PRO A 159 -8.61 18.34 9.79
C PRO A 159 -8.50 16.83 10.10
N ALA A 160 -9.49 16.03 9.68
CA ALA A 160 -9.41 14.58 9.84
C ALA A 160 -8.28 13.94 9.00
N GLY A 161 -7.69 12.90 9.57
CA GLY A 161 -6.40 12.39 9.12
C GLY A 161 -5.23 12.87 9.99
N THR A 162 -5.48 13.66 11.04
CA THR A 162 -4.42 14.13 11.96
C THR A 162 -4.04 12.99 12.91
N PHE A 163 -4.91 12.62 13.85
CA PHE A 163 -4.72 11.51 14.79
C PHE A 163 -5.52 10.26 14.39
N PHE A 164 -6.70 10.43 13.76
CA PHE A 164 -7.56 9.35 13.32
C PHE A 164 -7.46 9.11 11.80
N PRO A 165 -7.73 7.90 11.30
CA PRO A 165 -7.98 7.75 9.86
C PRO A 165 -9.24 8.56 9.49
N ARG A 166 -9.20 9.29 8.37
CA ARG A 166 -10.42 9.81 7.71
C ARG A 166 -11.39 8.65 7.53
N ARG A 167 -12.70 8.83 7.79
CA ARG A 167 -13.67 7.77 7.45
C ARG A 167 -13.63 7.53 5.95
N PHE A 168 -13.48 6.27 5.58
CA PHE A 168 -13.33 5.87 4.19
C PHE A 168 -14.47 4.93 3.79
N ALA A 169 -15.38 5.43 2.97
CA ALA A 169 -16.51 4.71 2.40
C ALA A 169 -16.25 4.41 0.92
N PRO A 170 -15.56 3.30 0.58
CA PRO A 170 -15.22 2.98 -0.81
C PRO A 170 -16.46 2.69 -1.65
N GLY A 171 -16.55 3.31 -2.82
CA GLY A 171 -17.51 2.92 -3.84
C GLY A 171 -17.21 1.53 -4.42
N THR A 172 -18.24 0.83 -4.90
CA THR A 172 -18.02 -0.34 -5.77
C THR A 172 -17.82 0.16 -7.20
N LEU A 173 -16.58 0.11 -7.71
CA LEU A 173 -16.26 0.54 -9.08
C LEU A 173 -16.60 -0.54 -10.12
N MET A 174 -17.24 -0.11 -11.21
CA MET A 174 -17.52 -0.86 -12.43
C MET A 174 -17.15 0.00 -13.65
N PHE A 175 -17.04 -0.60 -14.84
CA PHE A 175 -16.73 0.12 -16.07
C PHE A 175 -17.78 -0.10 -17.16
N THR A 176 -17.76 0.72 -18.21
CA THR A 176 -18.30 0.36 -19.52
C THR A 176 -17.21 0.31 -20.58
N ASN A 177 -17.45 -0.49 -21.63
CA ASN A 177 -16.58 -0.59 -22.80
C ASN A 177 -16.87 0.52 -23.85
N ARG A 178 -16.17 0.48 -24.98
CA ARG A 178 -16.29 1.43 -26.10
C ARG A 178 -17.70 1.55 -26.69
N GLU A 179 -18.54 0.53 -26.56
CA GLU A 179 -19.95 0.54 -27.00
C GLU A 179 -20.92 1.03 -25.91
N GLY A 180 -20.45 1.27 -24.69
CA GLY A 180 -21.26 1.65 -23.53
C GLY A 180 -21.84 0.47 -22.75
N ARG A 181 -21.37 -0.76 -23.00
CA ARG A 181 -21.84 -1.98 -22.32
C ARG A 181 -21.05 -2.20 -21.02
N PRO A 182 -21.67 -2.69 -19.92
CA PRO A 182 -20.97 -2.98 -18.68
C PRO A 182 -19.78 -3.93 -18.85
N ALA A 183 -18.68 -3.63 -18.16
CA ALA A 183 -17.43 -4.37 -18.17
C ALA A 183 -16.83 -4.50 -16.76
N PHE A 184 -16.17 -5.62 -16.48
CA PHE A 184 -15.47 -5.87 -15.21
C PHE A 184 -14.10 -5.18 -15.12
N ARG A 185 -13.62 -4.60 -16.22
CA ARG A 185 -12.36 -3.87 -16.37
C ARG A 185 -12.57 -2.72 -17.35
N GLY A 186 -11.81 -1.64 -17.17
CA GLY A 186 -11.70 -0.56 -18.15
C GLY A 186 -10.79 -0.94 -19.32
N ILE A 187 -10.44 0.07 -20.11
CA ILE A 187 -9.41 0.01 -21.15
C ILE A 187 -8.03 -0.20 -20.50
N ASN A 188 -7.19 -0.99 -21.15
CA ASN A 188 -5.79 -1.20 -20.79
C ASN A 188 -4.91 -0.23 -21.60
N VAL A 189 -4.12 0.60 -20.92
CA VAL A 189 -3.16 1.57 -21.50
C VAL A 189 -1.70 1.17 -21.27
N GLY A 190 -1.45 -0.09 -20.90
CA GLY A 190 -0.14 -0.58 -20.48
C GLY A 190 0.08 -0.50 -18.97
N ARG A 191 1.31 -0.80 -18.51
CA ARG A 191 1.69 -0.87 -17.09
C ARG A 191 1.94 0.51 -16.46
N VAL A 192 0.98 1.43 -16.60
CA VAL A 192 1.03 2.78 -16.00
C VAL A 192 0.72 2.72 -14.51
N ASP A 193 -0.32 1.98 -14.12
CA ASP A 193 -0.68 1.70 -12.73
C ASP A 193 -1.48 0.39 -12.64
N ASP A 194 -0.92 -0.61 -11.95
CA ASP A 194 -1.51 -1.95 -11.81
C ASP A 194 -2.82 -1.98 -11.00
N ARG A 195 -3.12 -0.93 -10.22
CA ARG A 195 -4.34 -0.81 -9.39
C ARG A 195 -5.50 -0.15 -10.12
N ARG A 196 -5.22 0.62 -11.17
CA ARG A 196 -6.21 1.44 -11.90
C ARG A 196 -6.59 0.81 -13.23
N GLN A 197 -7.81 1.09 -13.69
CA GLN A 197 -8.27 0.74 -15.03
C GLN A 197 -8.86 1.99 -15.68
N TYR A 198 -8.73 2.13 -17.01
CA TYR A 198 -8.89 3.42 -17.68
C TYR A 198 -10.19 3.52 -18.47
N ILE A 199 -10.68 4.74 -18.66
CA ILE A 199 -11.70 5.09 -19.64
C ILE A 199 -11.05 5.94 -20.73
N GLU A 200 -11.52 5.80 -21.96
CA GLU A 200 -11.04 6.50 -23.15
C GLU A 200 -11.95 7.69 -23.45
N GLY A 201 -11.36 8.89 -23.52
CA GLY A 201 -12.12 10.11 -23.75
C GLY A 201 -12.69 10.23 -25.17
N LYS A 202 -13.81 10.94 -25.27
CA LYS A 202 -14.69 11.01 -26.46
C LYS A 202 -15.25 9.65 -26.93
N SER A 203 -15.31 8.66 -26.04
CA SER A 203 -15.94 7.35 -26.28
C SER A 203 -17.16 7.11 -25.35
N LYS A 204 -17.75 5.91 -25.38
CA LYS A 204 -18.83 5.50 -24.45
C LYS A 204 -18.33 4.77 -23.20
N THR A 205 -17.01 4.69 -22.98
CA THR A 205 -16.45 4.14 -21.74
C THR A 205 -16.71 5.09 -20.58
N SER A 206 -17.18 4.58 -19.45
CA SER A 206 -17.35 5.30 -18.20
C SER A 206 -16.87 4.48 -17.01
N ALA A 207 -16.48 5.17 -15.95
CA ALA A 207 -16.22 4.61 -14.63
C ALA A 207 -17.47 4.85 -13.79
N ILE A 208 -18.07 3.78 -13.27
CA ILE A 208 -19.32 3.82 -12.51
C ILE A 208 -19.01 3.42 -11.08
N PHE A 209 -18.95 4.41 -10.18
CA PHE A 209 -18.83 4.19 -8.75
C PHE A 209 -20.21 4.04 -8.13
N VAL A 210 -20.48 2.88 -7.55
CA VAL A 210 -21.70 2.64 -6.76
C VAL A 210 -21.42 2.99 -5.30
N LEU A 211 -21.85 4.17 -4.89
CA LEU A 211 -21.88 4.57 -3.48
C LEU A 211 -23.07 3.91 -2.77
N ARG A 212 -22.96 3.74 -1.45
CA ARG A 212 -23.93 3.03 -0.61
C ARG A 212 -24.13 3.76 0.71
N ASP A 213 -25.29 3.52 1.32
CA ASP A 213 -25.69 4.09 2.61
C ASP A 213 -25.75 5.63 2.61
N ILE A 214 -25.93 6.24 1.43
CA ILE A 214 -26.10 7.68 1.21
C ILE A 214 -27.46 8.14 1.75
N GLY A 215 -27.48 9.26 2.46
CA GLY A 215 -28.69 9.87 3.03
C GLY A 215 -28.38 11.23 3.64
N VAL A 216 -29.34 11.81 4.36
CA VAL A 216 -29.24 13.17 4.96
C VAL A 216 -27.99 13.31 5.83
N GLY A 217 -27.61 12.26 6.57
CA GLY A 217 -26.42 12.26 7.41
C GLY A 217 -25.10 12.45 6.67
N GLU A 218 -25.04 12.17 5.36
CA GLU A 218 -23.84 12.36 4.52
C GLU A 218 -23.73 13.79 3.94
N LEU A 219 -24.73 14.65 4.14
CA LEU A 219 -24.69 16.04 3.69
C LEU A 219 -23.91 16.94 4.67
N VAL A 220 -23.35 18.02 4.14
CA VAL A 220 -22.70 19.10 4.88
C VAL A 220 -23.51 20.37 4.64
N GLY A 221 -24.46 20.65 5.52
CA GLY A 221 -25.55 21.55 5.18
C GLY A 221 -26.45 20.88 4.13
N GLU A 222 -26.66 21.54 3.00
CA GLU A 222 -27.45 21.00 1.87
C GLU A 222 -26.55 20.61 0.68
N GLU A 223 -25.35 20.08 0.94
CA GLU A 223 -24.41 19.61 -0.10
C GLU A 223 -23.89 18.20 0.23
N LEU A 224 -23.83 17.28 -0.75
CA LEU A 224 -23.10 16.01 -0.66
C LEU A 224 -21.65 16.23 -1.13
N PRO A 225 -20.66 16.20 -0.23
CA PRO A 225 -19.28 16.42 -0.63
C PRO A 225 -18.64 15.13 -1.16
N LEU A 226 -18.00 15.20 -2.32
CA LEU A 226 -17.25 14.10 -2.93
C LEU A 226 -15.77 14.49 -3.07
N GLU A 227 -14.84 13.54 -2.89
CA GLU A 227 -13.44 13.69 -3.29
C GLU A 227 -13.14 12.66 -4.38
N LEU A 228 -12.74 13.16 -5.55
CA LEU A 228 -12.42 12.38 -6.74
C LEU A 228 -10.93 12.50 -7.07
N ARG A 229 -10.25 11.36 -7.10
CA ARG A 229 -8.89 11.20 -7.59
C ARG A 229 -8.90 10.57 -8.98
N THR A 230 -7.95 10.97 -9.83
CA THR A 230 -7.85 10.47 -11.21
C THR A 230 -6.40 10.26 -11.60
N SER A 231 -6.03 9.10 -12.13
CA SER A 231 -4.84 9.04 -12.99
C SER A 231 -5.18 9.61 -14.36
N VAL A 232 -4.26 10.36 -14.96
CA VAL A 232 -4.37 10.84 -16.35
C VAL A 232 -3.24 10.20 -17.15
N PHE A 233 -3.60 9.51 -18.23
CA PHE A 233 -2.70 9.03 -19.29
C PHE A 233 -3.07 9.73 -20.60
N LEU A 234 -2.07 10.08 -21.41
CA LEU A 234 -2.24 10.85 -22.64
C LEU A 234 -1.64 10.07 -23.81
N ALA A 235 -2.43 9.83 -24.86
CA ALA A 235 -1.95 9.18 -26.09
C ALA A 235 -1.31 10.16 -27.10
N ALA A 236 -1.36 11.47 -26.81
CA ALA A 236 -0.72 12.55 -27.55
C ALA A 236 -0.51 13.74 -26.61
N SER A 237 0.26 14.75 -27.02
CA SER A 237 0.33 16.02 -26.27
C SER A 237 -1.02 16.73 -26.30
N VAL A 238 -1.67 16.85 -25.14
CA VAL A 238 -2.95 17.54 -24.94
C VAL A 238 -2.74 18.57 -23.80
N PRO A 239 -3.07 19.86 -23.99
CA PRO A 239 -2.90 20.89 -22.96
C PRO A 239 -3.63 20.53 -21.64
N PRO A 240 -3.03 20.78 -20.45
CA PRO A 240 -3.64 20.45 -19.16
C PRO A 240 -5.04 21.05 -18.94
N GLU A 241 -5.32 22.21 -19.53
CA GLU A 241 -6.60 22.91 -19.47
C GLU A 241 -7.73 22.12 -20.15
N GLN A 242 -7.39 21.19 -21.04
CA GLN A 242 -8.32 20.31 -21.75
C GLN A 242 -8.49 18.94 -21.05
N HIS A 243 -7.78 18.69 -19.94
CA HIS A 243 -7.91 17.44 -19.16
C HIS A 243 -9.19 17.55 -18.32
N LEU A 244 -10.32 17.15 -18.90
CA LEU A 244 -11.64 17.23 -18.28
C LEU A 244 -12.20 15.82 -18.00
N ALA A 245 -12.89 15.70 -16.86
CA ALA A 245 -13.85 14.64 -16.59
C ALA A 245 -15.25 15.24 -16.51
N THR A 246 -16.26 14.46 -16.89
CA THR A 246 -17.67 14.79 -16.72
C THR A 246 -18.30 13.79 -15.77
N LEU A 247 -18.83 14.29 -14.65
CA LEU A 247 -19.47 13.49 -13.60
C LEU A 247 -21.00 13.66 -13.66
N THR A 248 -21.71 12.54 -13.68
CA THR A 248 -23.18 12.48 -13.68
C THR A 248 -23.65 11.57 -12.55
N LEU A 249 -24.64 12.04 -11.80
CA LEU A 249 -25.27 11.31 -10.70
C LEU A 249 -26.51 10.58 -11.24
N ARG A 250 -26.65 9.29 -10.97
CA ARG A 250 -27.68 8.44 -11.58
C ARG A 250 -28.39 7.54 -10.58
N ASN A 251 -29.73 7.53 -10.66
CA ASN A 251 -30.56 6.54 -10.00
C ASN A 251 -30.91 5.40 -10.96
N SER A 252 -30.12 4.34 -10.96
CA SER A 252 -30.34 3.20 -11.86
C SER A 252 -31.62 2.39 -11.59
N ALA A 253 -32.39 2.71 -10.53
CA ALA A 253 -33.67 2.06 -10.25
C ALA A 253 -34.84 2.69 -11.03
N VAL A 254 -34.71 3.97 -11.42
CA VAL A 254 -35.74 4.74 -12.15
C VAL A 254 -35.24 5.31 -13.49
N GLY A 255 -33.92 5.39 -13.70
CA GLY A 255 -33.29 5.84 -14.95
C GLY A 255 -32.83 7.30 -14.95
N ILE A 256 -33.33 8.12 -14.02
CA ILE A 256 -33.01 9.54 -13.88
C ILE A 256 -31.50 9.76 -13.69
N SER A 257 -30.95 10.77 -14.38
CA SER A 257 -29.54 11.18 -14.32
C SER A 257 -29.42 12.71 -14.27
N SER A 258 -28.49 13.24 -13.49
CA SER A 258 -28.19 14.68 -13.42
C SER A 258 -27.63 15.21 -14.74
N GLN A 259 -27.67 16.53 -14.92
CA GLN A 259 -26.77 17.18 -15.87
C GLN A 259 -25.30 16.84 -15.55
N PRO A 260 -24.39 16.79 -16.55
CA PRO A 260 -22.98 16.56 -16.33
C PRO A 260 -22.31 17.73 -15.59
N ILE A 261 -21.49 17.42 -14.60
CA ILE A 261 -20.63 18.35 -13.88
C ILE A 261 -19.22 18.20 -14.44
N GLU A 262 -18.68 19.27 -15.05
CA GLU A 262 -17.31 19.29 -15.57
C GLU A 262 -16.29 19.48 -14.45
N ILE A 263 -15.22 18.70 -14.49
CA ILE A 263 -14.16 18.67 -13.47
C ILE A 263 -12.82 18.75 -14.20
N PRO A 264 -11.97 19.78 -13.94
CA PRO A 264 -10.60 19.79 -14.40
C PRO A 264 -9.79 18.74 -13.63
N VAL A 265 -9.23 17.77 -14.34
CA VAL A 265 -8.52 16.62 -13.75
C VAL A 265 -7.03 16.68 -14.02
N ALA A 266 -6.24 16.54 -12.96
CA ALA A 266 -4.79 16.40 -13.03
C ALA A 266 -4.37 15.05 -12.43
N SER A 267 -3.33 14.43 -12.98
CA SER A 267 -2.93 13.08 -12.58
C SER A 267 -2.59 13.01 -11.08
N LEU A 268 -3.23 12.07 -10.39
CA LEU A 268 -3.16 11.80 -8.95
C LEU A 268 -3.59 12.94 -8.01
N ARG A 269 -4.14 14.05 -8.52
CA ARG A 269 -4.73 15.14 -7.72
C ARG A 269 -6.09 14.72 -7.15
N ASN A 270 -6.33 15.08 -5.89
CA ASN A 270 -7.64 15.00 -5.26
C ASN A 270 -8.47 16.25 -5.61
N ASN A 271 -9.64 16.04 -6.24
CA ASN A 271 -10.57 17.09 -6.65
C ASN A 271 -11.81 17.00 -5.76
N ARG A 272 -12.05 18.03 -4.93
CA ARG A 272 -13.20 18.09 -4.03
C ARG A 272 -14.36 18.79 -4.70
N LEU A 273 -15.55 18.22 -4.56
CA LEU A 273 -16.79 18.65 -5.21
C LEU A 273 -17.87 18.78 -4.15
N SER A 274 -18.42 19.98 -3.99
CA SER A 274 -19.70 20.17 -3.30
C SER A 274 -20.82 19.92 -4.31
N ILE A 275 -21.50 18.78 -4.20
CA ILE A 275 -22.70 18.51 -4.97
C ILE A 275 -23.88 19.13 -4.22
N PRO A 276 -24.60 20.14 -4.74
CA PRO A 276 -25.78 20.65 -4.06
C PRO A 276 -26.84 19.56 -3.94
N ARG A 277 -27.60 19.54 -2.85
CA ARG A 277 -28.74 18.63 -2.67
C ARG A 277 -29.81 18.84 -3.75
N THR A 278 -30.00 20.08 -4.17
CA THR A 278 -30.93 20.43 -5.23
C THR A 278 -30.20 20.46 -6.57
N ILE A 279 -30.60 19.62 -7.53
CA ILE A 279 -29.85 19.35 -8.76
C ILE A 279 -30.77 19.47 -9.99
N MET A 280 -30.21 19.87 -11.13
CA MET A 280 -30.91 19.79 -12.42
C MET A 280 -30.74 18.40 -13.06
N VAL A 281 -31.85 17.80 -13.46
CA VAL A 281 -31.90 16.60 -14.33
C VAL A 281 -32.55 16.98 -15.67
N GLU A 282 -32.20 16.25 -16.72
CA GLU A 282 -32.86 16.35 -18.02
C GLU A 282 -33.75 15.11 -18.21
N GLU A 283 -35.06 15.32 -18.38
CA GLU A 283 -36.05 14.25 -18.54
C GLU A 283 -36.99 14.63 -19.68
N ASP A 284 -37.14 13.74 -20.68
CA ASP A 284 -37.82 13.98 -21.96
C ASP A 284 -37.41 15.27 -22.72
N GLY A 285 -36.23 15.82 -22.40
CA GLY A 285 -35.68 17.05 -22.99
C GLY A 285 -36.08 18.35 -22.26
N GLU A 286 -36.83 18.26 -21.16
CA GLU A 286 -37.05 19.38 -20.25
C GLU A 286 -36.09 19.30 -19.05
N LEU A 287 -35.60 20.46 -18.60
CA LEU A 287 -34.77 20.56 -17.40
C LEU A 287 -35.66 20.76 -16.18
N ARG A 288 -35.65 19.79 -15.24
CA ARG A 288 -36.34 19.90 -13.96
C ARG A 288 -35.38 19.84 -12.78
N GLU A 289 -35.78 20.52 -11.73
CA GLU A 289 -35.10 20.54 -10.43
C GLU A 289 -35.54 19.31 -9.60
N VAL A 290 -34.60 18.68 -8.91
CA VAL A 290 -34.80 17.46 -8.10
C VAL A 290 -34.04 17.49 -6.78
N ASP A 291 -34.49 16.67 -5.81
CA ASP A 291 -33.74 16.39 -4.60
C ASP A 291 -32.83 15.18 -4.80
N LEU A 292 -31.53 15.36 -4.58
CA LEU A 292 -30.49 14.34 -4.64
C LEU A 292 -30.83 13.07 -3.83
N LEU A 293 -31.46 13.23 -2.68
CA LEU A 293 -31.77 12.14 -1.75
C LEU A 293 -33.13 11.48 -2.00
N GLU A 294 -34.09 12.19 -2.61
CA GLU A 294 -35.44 11.66 -2.90
C GLU A 294 -35.57 11.13 -4.34
N ASP A 295 -35.03 11.84 -5.35
CA ASP A 295 -35.07 11.42 -6.77
C ASP A 295 -33.82 10.61 -7.17
N LEU A 296 -32.60 11.01 -6.76
CA LEU A 296 -31.35 10.44 -7.29
C LEU A 296 -30.74 9.30 -6.44
N VAL A 297 -31.14 9.15 -5.18
CA VAL A 297 -30.73 8.03 -4.30
C VAL A 297 -31.87 7.02 -4.17
N SER A 298 -31.58 5.73 -4.34
CA SER A 298 -32.55 4.64 -4.12
C SER A 298 -32.04 3.65 -3.09
N GLN A 299 -32.75 3.48 -1.98
CA GLN A 299 -32.35 2.58 -0.86
C GLN A 299 -30.92 2.87 -0.34
N GLY A 300 -30.55 4.15 -0.28
CA GLY A 300 -29.20 4.61 0.09
C GLY A 300 -28.12 4.35 -0.98
N ARG A 301 -28.49 3.92 -2.18
CA ARG A 301 -27.57 3.68 -3.30
C ARG A 301 -27.59 4.85 -4.28
N LEU A 302 -26.41 5.35 -4.62
CA LEU A 302 -26.17 6.38 -5.63
C LEU A 302 -25.14 5.84 -6.63
N GLU A 303 -25.37 6.05 -7.92
CA GLU A 303 -24.31 5.83 -8.92
C GLU A 303 -23.69 7.16 -9.33
N VAL A 304 -22.36 7.21 -9.29
CA VAL A 304 -21.57 8.32 -9.82
C VAL A 304 -20.89 7.81 -11.08
N VAL A 305 -21.36 8.29 -12.23
CA VAL A 305 -20.91 7.92 -13.56
C VAL A 305 -19.92 8.98 -14.05
N ILE A 306 -18.70 8.58 -14.35
CA ILE A 306 -17.64 9.47 -14.80
C ILE A 306 -17.25 9.11 -16.23
N THR A 307 -17.31 10.08 -17.13
CA THR A 307 -16.86 10.02 -18.52
C THR A 307 -15.75 11.05 -18.77
N CYS A 308 -15.10 10.99 -19.93
CA CYS A 308 -14.14 12.00 -20.36
C CYS A 308 -14.57 12.53 -21.74
N PRO A 309 -14.84 13.84 -21.92
CA PRO A 309 -15.24 14.40 -23.22
C PRO A 309 -14.04 14.57 -24.17
N THR A 310 -12.83 14.73 -23.64
CA THR A 310 -11.63 15.08 -24.42
C THR A 310 -11.02 13.86 -25.13
N PRO A 311 -10.86 13.86 -26.46
CA PRO A 311 -10.24 12.74 -27.17
C PRO A 311 -8.76 12.58 -26.80
N LEU A 312 -8.22 11.37 -26.94
CA LEU A 312 -6.81 11.00 -26.66
C LEU A 312 -6.37 11.11 -25.18
N VAL A 313 -7.22 11.65 -24.30
CA VAL A 313 -7.08 11.59 -22.85
C VAL A 313 -7.69 10.29 -22.34
N TYR A 314 -7.01 9.64 -21.40
CA TYR A 314 -7.48 8.44 -20.71
C TYR A 314 -7.46 8.66 -19.20
N LEU A 315 -8.60 8.44 -18.54
CA LEU A 315 -8.73 8.64 -17.09
C LEU A 315 -8.75 7.30 -16.36
N GLY A 316 -7.79 7.08 -15.46
CA GLY A 316 -7.60 5.84 -14.71
C GLY A 316 -8.16 5.92 -13.29
N PHE A 317 -8.93 4.90 -12.91
CA PHE A 317 -9.62 4.81 -11.63
C PHE A 317 -9.41 3.44 -10.95
N ALA A 318 -9.29 3.46 -9.62
CA ALA A 318 -9.38 2.32 -8.72
C ALA A 318 -10.62 2.44 -7.82
N SER A 319 -11.02 1.37 -7.13
CA SER A 319 -12.21 1.38 -6.24
C SER A 319 -12.16 2.40 -5.11
N ASP A 320 -10.96 2.86 -4.77
CA ASP A 320 -10.64 3.82 -3.73
C ASP A 320 -10.49 5.27 -4.23
N ASP A 321 -10.66 5.53 -5.53
CA ASP A 321 -10.48 6.86 -6.14
C ASP A 321 -11.69 7.81 -6.05
N LEU A 322 -12.89 7.33 -5.67
CA LEU A 322 -14.03 8.19 -5.32
C LEU A 322 -14.60 7.79 -3.96
N ASN A 323 -14.79 8.79 -3.09
CA ASN A 323 -15.49 8.65 -1.82
C ASN A 323 -16.47 9.82 -1.59
N VAL A 324 -17.30 9.69 -0.55
CA VAL A 324 -17.92 10.85 0.10
C VAL A 324 -16.87 11.46 1.03
N TRP A 325 -16.46 12.70 0.75
CA TRP A 325 -15.51 13.43 1.58
C TRP A 325 -16.26 14.35 2.53
N ARG A 326 -16.68 13.83 3.68
CA ARG A 326 -17.05 14.73 4.76
C ARG A 326 -15.81 15.57 5.15
N PRO A 327 -15.92 16.89 5.37
CA PRO A 327 -14.96 17.67 6.15
C PRO A 327 -15.09 17.24 7.61
N GLU A 328 -14.69 16.00 7.88
CA GLU A 328 -14.55 15.51 9.24
C GLU A 328 -13.46 16.34 9.91
N PHE A 329 -13.77 16.80 11.12
CA PHE A 329 -12.80 17.46 11.96
C PHE A 329 -12.59 16.62 13.21
N GLU A 330 -11.34 16.53 13.62
CA GLU A 330 -10.94 15.99 14.90
C GLU A 330 -10.91 17.15 15.89
N TYR A 331 -11.59 17.00 17.02
CA TYR A 331 -11.72 18.03 18.02
C TYR A 331 -10.76 17.74 19.15
N ALA A 332 -9.83 18.65 19.39
CA ALA A 332 -8.77 18.51 20.38
C ALA A 332 -8.91 19.51 21.54
N TYR A 333 -8.56 19.06 22.74
CA TYR A 333 -8.50 19.87 23.97
C TYR A 333 -7.22 19.56 24.73
N ALA A 334 -6.59 20.59 25.30
CA ALA A 334 -5.39 20.47 26.11
C ALA A 334 -5.65 21.00 27.52
N ASN A 335 -5.12 20.31 28.53
CA ASN A 335 -5.26 20.68 29.94
C ASN A 335 -4.00 20.31 30.72
N GLY A 336 -3.06 21.25 30.86
CA GLY A 336 -1.76 20.96 31.46
C GLY A 336 -1.03 19.89 30.63
N ASP A 337 -0.65 18.80 31.28
CA ASP A 337 0.04 17.63 30.72
C ASP A 337 -0.87 16.65 29.94
N GLU A 338 -2.15 16.97 29.75
CA GLU A 338 -3.13 16.08 29.11
C GLU A 338 -3.67 16.62 27.79
N LEU A 339 -3.77 15.73 26.81
CA LEU A 339 -4.42 15.92 25.51
C LEU A 339 -5.69 15.06 25.44
N ILE A 340 -6.76 15.58 24.85
CA ILE A 340 -7.91 14.81 24.36
C ILE A 340 -8.07 15.08 22.87
N VAL A 341 -8.42 14.07 22.07
CA VAL A 341 -8.86 14.20 20.67
C VAL A 341 -10.08 13.30 20.42
N ALA A 342 -11.12 13.81 19.77
CA ALA A 342 -12.32 13.03 19.41
C ALA A 342 -12.78 13.30 17.97
N GLN A 343 -13.43 12.31 17.33
CA GLN A 343 -13.99 12.44 15.98
C GLN A 343 -15.26 13.32 15.89
N SER A 344 -15.82 13.79 17.00
CA SER A 344 -16.90 14.78 17.01
C SER A 344 -16.79 15.75 18.18
N ARG A 345 -17.38 16.94 18.01
CA ARG A 345 -17.44 18.01 19.01
C ARG A 345 -18.23 17.55 20.24
N GLU A 346 -19.29 16.80 19.99
CA GLU A 346 -20.23 16.27 20.96
C GLU A 346 -19.57 15.19 21.80
N LEU A 347 -18.75 14.33 21.20
CA LEU A 347 -17.95 13.33 21.91
C LEU A 347 -16.86 14.00 22.77
N LEU A 348 -16.13 14.98 22.25
CA LEU A 348 -15.16 15.75 23.04
C LEU A 348 -15.83 16.40 24.26
N LEU A 349 -17.01 17.01 24.07
CA LEU A 349 -17.77 17.62 25.16
C LEU A 349 -18.20 16.58 26.22
N ARG A 350 -18.72 15.42 25.81
CA ARG A 350 -19.07 14.32 26.74
C ARG A 350 -17.85 13.86 27.55
N MET A 351 -16.66 13.78 26.95
CA MET A 351 -15.41 13.41 27.64
C MET A 351 -14.96 14.48 28.64
N ILE A 352 -14.97 15.76 28.25
CA ILE A 352 -14.65 16.91 29.10
C ILE A 352 -15.57 16.97 30.33
N GLN A 353 -16.82 16.53 30.20
CA GLN A 353 -17.78 16.39 31.29
C GLN A 353 -17.52 15.13 32.13
N ALA A 354 -17.26 13.98 31.50
CA ALA A 354 -17.00 12.69 32.18
C ALA A 354 -15.81 12.77 33.16
N ALA A 355 -14.74 13.48 32.80
CA ALA A 355 -13.57 13.64 33.68
C ALA A 355 -13.87 14.38 35.00
N GLN A 356 -15.00 15.11 35.09
CA GLN A 356 -15.44 15.76 36.32
C GLN A 356 -16.15 14.78 37.28
N ARG A 357 -16.58 13.61 36.77
CA ARG A 357 -17.26 12.53 37.52
C ARG A 357 -16.82 11.17 36.99
N PRO A 358 -15.57 10.73 37.26
CA PRO A 358 -14.99 9.55 36.63
C PRO A 358 -15.82 8.29 36.88
N LEU A 359 -16.14 7.59 35.79
CA LEU A 359 -17.00 6.41 35.83
C LEU A 359 -16.30 5.20 36.46
N PRO A 360 -17.05 4.19 36.95
CA PRO A 360 -16.45 2.94 37.45
C PRO A 360 -15.53 2.24 36.44
N VAL A 361 -15.68 2.51 35.14
CA VAL A 361 -14.79 2.05 34.07
C VAL A 361 -13.40 2.67 34.17
N ALA A 362 -13.31 3.99 34.35
CA ALA A 362 -12.05 4.71 34.56
C ALA A 362 -11.29 4.18 35.78
N THR A 363 -12.01 3.91 36.88
CA THR A 363 -11.45 3.38 38.11
C THR A 363 -10.80 2.00 37.90
N ARG A 364 -11.38 1.13 37.06
CA ARG A 364 -10.80 -0.20 36.80
C ARG A 364 -9.63 -0.13 35.83
N LEU A 365 -9.75 0.63 34.73
CA LEU A 365 -8.66 0.87 33.79
C LEU A 365 -7.39 1.40 34.49
N SER A 366 -7.55 2.41 35.36
CA SER A 366 -6.45 3.00 36.12
C SER A 366 -5.89 2.08 37.22
N GLN A 367 -6.72 1.25 37.86
CA GLN A 367 -6.28 0.28 38.88
C GLN A 367 -5.57 -0.96 38.30
N THR A 368 -5.86 -1.37 37.07
CA THR A 368 -5.29 -2.58 36.48
C THR A 368 -3.83 -2.39 36.06
N ARG A 369 -2.95 -3.27 36.54
CA ARG A 369 -1.50 -3.24 36.29
C ARG A 369 -1.11 -4.02 35.04
N GLY A 370 -1.07 -3.32 33.90
CA GLY A 370 -0.49 -3.79 32.65
C GLY A 370 -0.04 -2.61 31.79
N GLU A 371 0.82 -2.87 30.80
CA GLU A 371 1.16 -1.90 29.77
C GLU A 371 0.04 -1.77 28.70
N ILE A 372 -0.90 -2.72 28.64
CA ILE A 372 -2.21 -2.56 28.00
C ILE A 372 -3.32 -3.02 28.93
N VAL A 373 -4.40 -2.25 29.01
CA VAL A 373 -5.66 -2.60 29.68
C VAL A 373 -6.84 -2.20 28.79
N ALA A 374 -7.46 -3.15 28.10
CA ALA A 374 -8.78 -2.94 27.48
C ALA A 374 -9.90 -2.94 28.55
N ASP A 375 -11.12 -2.50 28.19
CA ASP A 375 -12.41 -2.67 28.89
C ASP A 375 -13.56 -2.63 27.86
N VAL A 376 -14.61 -3.45 28.01
CA VAL A 376 -15.80 -3.48 27.13
C VAL A 376 -17.05 -3.70 27.96
N HIS A 377 -18.13 -2.97 27.67
CA HIS A 377 -19.44 -3.10 28.33
C HIS A 377 -20.52 -3.55 27.34
N VAL A 378 -21.28 -4.58 27.70
CA VAL A 378 -22.37 -5.14 26.89
C VAL A 378 -23.72 -5.16 27.63
N ASN A 379 -23.93 -4.17 28.50
CA ASN A 379 -25.15 -4.01 29.28
C ASN A 379 -26.35 -3.48 28.47
N SER A 380 -26.16 -2.65 27.43
CA SER A 380 -27.24 -2.14 26.56
C SER A 380 -27.49 -2.99 25.30
N ARG A 381 -28.65 -2.79 24.66
CA ARG A 381 -29.03 -3.48 23.42
C ARG A 381 -28.17 -3.04 22.23
N GLU A 382 -27.81 -1.76 22.12
CA GLU A 382 -26.90 -1.23 21.09
C GLU A 382 -25.49 -1.79 21.28
N LYS A 383 -24.98 -1.76 22.51
CA LYS A 383 -23.64 -2.32 22.81
C LYS A 383 -23.55 -3.80 22.46
N ARG A 384 -24.63 -4.57 22.68
CA ARG A 384 -24.73 -5.98 22.23
C ARG A 384 -24.82 -6.16 20.72
N ARG A 385 -25.36 -5.20 19.94
CA ARG A 385 -25.28 -5.24 18.45
C ARG A 385 -23.83 -5.12 18.00
N ILE A 386 -23.11 -4.11 18.50
CA ILE A 386 -21.70 -3.84 18.17
C ILE A 386 -20.83 -5.04 18.57
N TRP A 387 -21.01 -5.57 19.78
CA TRP A 387 -20.30 -6.76 20.25
C TRP A 387 -20.64 -8.03 19.45
N LYS A 388 -21.90 -8.26 19.07
CA LYS A 388 -22.29 -9.38 18.20
C LYS A 388 -21.61 -9.30 16.83
N SER A 389 -21.39 -8.08 16.30
CA SER A 389 -20.61 -7.86 15.08
C SER A 389 -19.14 -8.28 15.28
N ILE A 390 -18.50 -7.85 16.37
CA ILE A 390 -17.13 -8.25 16.74
C ILE A 390 -17.03 -9.78 16.90
N CYS A 391 -17.91 -10.40 17.70
CA CYS A 391 -17.94 -11.86 17.87
C CYS A 391 -18.20 -12.65 16.58
N SER A 392 -18.84 -12.05 15.55
CA SER A 392 -19.07 -12.73 14.27
C SER A 392 -17.78 -13.00 13.48
N THR A 393 -16.69 -12.28 13.78
CA THR A 393 -15.36 -12.50 13.19
C THR A 393 -14.44 -13.37 14.06
N ALA A 394 -14.87 -13.70 15.28
CA ALA A 394 -14.16 -14.52 16.24
C ALA A 394 -14.22 -16.04 15.90
N PRO A 395 -13.37 -16.90 16.50
CA PRO A 395 -13.36 -18.33 16.23
C PRO A 395 -14.54 -19.01 16.93
N ALA A 396 -14.81 -20.27 16.59
CA ALA A 396 -15.95 -21.05 17.10
C ALA A 396 -16.32 -20.82 18.58
N PRO A 397 -15.42 -20.95 19.58
CA PRO A 397 -15.81 -20.83 20.99
C PRO A 397 -16.27 -19.43 21.40
N PHE A 398 -15.75 -18.35 20.79
CA PHE A 398 -16.20 -16.97 21.04
C PHE A 398 -17.30 -16.50 20.06
N ASN A 399 -17.58 -17.30 19.04
CA ASN A 399 -18.68 -17.11 18.09
C ASN A 399 -19.96 -17.85 18.56
N GLU A 400 -19.91 -18.56 19.69
CA GLU A 400 -21.09 -19.08 20.39
C GLU A 400 -22.08 -17.97 20.79
N ASP A 401 -23.37 -18.29 20.80
CA ASP A 401 -24.43 -17.33 21.17
C ASP A 401 -24.33 -16.87 22.63
N VAL A 402 -23.65 -17.64 23.49
CA VAL A 402 -23.33 -17.27 24.87
C VAL A 402 -22.48 -15.99 24.90
N TRP A 403 -21.39 -15.94 24.14
CA TRP A 403 -20.51 -14.76 24.08
C TRP A 403 -21.18 -13.57 23.39
N LYS A 404 -21.96 -13.82 22.34
CA LYS A 404 -22.69 -12.76 21.60
C LYS A 404 -23.81 -12.10 22.41
N SER A 405 -24.55 -12.87 23.21
CA SER A 405 -25.84 -12.43 23.77
C SER A 405 -25.91 -12.41 25.29
N ARG A 406 -25.03 -13.14 26.00
CA ARG A 406 -25.06 -13.31 27.47
C ARG A 406 -23.84 -12.74 28.20
N LEU A 407 -22.82 -12.29 27.47
CA LEU A 407 -21.72 -11.52 28.03
C LEU A 407 -22.22 -10.15 28.53
N THR A 408 -21.72 -9.70 29.68
CA THR A 408 -22.01 -8.38 30.25
C THR A 408 -20.80 -7.45 30.24
N TYR A 409 -19.56 -7.97 30.27
CA TYR A 409 -18.34 -7.19 30.57
C TYR A 409 -17.00 -7.89 30.16
N ALA A 410 -16.07 -7.22 29.43
CA ALA A 410 -14.73 -7.74 29.03
C ALA A 410 -13.64 -6.72 28.47
N SER A 411 -12.51 -6.09 28.95
CA SER A 411 -11.47 -5.92 30.04
C SER A 411 -10.08 -6.66 30.05
N ALA A 412 -9.43 -6.85 28.89
CA ALA A 412 -8.14 -7.57 28.77
C ALA A 412 -6.94 -6.83 29.39
N ALA A 413 -6.08 -7.51 30.15
CA ALA A 413 -4.83 -6.91 30.68
C ALA A 413 -3.59 -7.67 30.18
N ILE A 414 -2.71 -6.98 29.46
CA ILE A 414 -1.43 -7.50 28.94
C ILE A 414 -0.29 -6.92 29.79
N ASN A 415 0.58 -7.79 30.30
CA ASN A 415 1.69 -7.41 31.19
C ASN A 415 3.03 -7.97 30.69
N LEU A 416 3.69 -7.19 29.84
CA LEU A 416 4.88 -7.56 29.07
C LEU A 416 6.12 -7.76 29.95
N ARG A 417 6.19 -7.08 31.09
CA ARG A 417 7.30 -7.17 32.04
C ARG A 417 7.18 -8.34 33.04
N SER A 418 6.11 -9.13 33.00
CA SER A 418 5.85 -10.21 33.97
C SER A 418 6.01 -11.64 33.43
N SER A 419 5.66 -12.63 34.26
CA SER A 419 5.47 -14.03 33.85
C SER A 419 4.09 -14.33 33.27
N THR A 420 3.14 -13.39 33.38
CA THR A 420 1.78 -13.52 32.87
C THR A 420 1.62 -12.56 31.69
N ALA A 421 1.80 -13.08 30.47
CA ALA A 421 1.74 -12.28 29.24
C ALA A 421 0.42 -11.53 29.12
N ALA A 422 -0.71 -12.20 29.34
CA ALA A 422 -2.04 -11.62 29.23
C ALA A 422 -3.05 -12.26 30.20
N SER A 423 -4.17 -11.57 30.45
CA SER A 423 -5.28 -12.09 31.25
C SER A 423 -6.65 -11.55 30.79
N LEU A 424 -7.62 -12.45 30.81
CA LEU A 424 -9.04 -12.32 30.46
C LEU A 424 -9.87 -12.63 31.73
N ARG A 425 -11.00 -11.94 31.95
CA ARG A 425 -12.07 -12.44 32.84
C ARG A 425 -13.53 -12.11 32.42
N ALA A 426 -14.12 -12.89 31.54
CA ALA A 426 -15.46 -12.64 31.03
C ALA A 426 -16.51 -12.74 32.14
N SER A 427 -17.48 -11.83 32.17
CA SER A 427 -18.64 -11.91 33.08
C SER A 427 -19.93 -12.07 32.29
N PHE A 428 -20.85 -12.91 32.78
CA PHE A 428 -22.08 -13.28 32.07
C PHE A 428 -23.34 -13.05 32.93
N GLU A 429 -24.51 -13.03 32.29
CA GLU A 429 -25.80 -12.82 32.97
C GLU A 429 -26.11 -13.85 34.09
N GLN A 430 -25.60 -15.08 33.99
CA GLN A 430 -25.88 -16.20 34.88
C GLN A 430 -24.68 -17.18 34.93
N PRO A 431 -24.42 -17.90 36.04
CA PRO A 431 -23.24 -18.78 36.18
C PRO A 431 -23.10 -19.83 35.07
N GLN A 432 -24.21 -20.49 34.74
CA GLN A 432 -24.32 -21.48 33.65
C GLN A 432 -23.87 -21.00 32.26
N TYR A 433 -23.74 -19.68 32.05
CA TYR A 433 -23.18 -19.11 30.83
C TYR A 433 -21.65 -19.01 30.89
N ALA A 434 -21.06 -18.74 32.06
CA ALA A 434 -19.63 -18.88 32.28
C ALA A 434 -19.20 -20.36 32.15
N ASP A 435 -19.96 -21.28 32.75
CA ASP A 435 -19.72 -22.73 32.65
C ASP A 435 -19.72 -23.20 31.19
N ARG A 436 -20.74 -22.81 30.40
CA ARG A 436 -20.81 -23.12 28.96
C ARG A 436 -19.69 -22.48 28.16
N ALA A 437 -19.31 -21.24 28.47
CA ALA A 437 -18.23 -20.53 27.77
C ALA A 437 -16.87 -21.19 28.03
N ALA A 438 -16.64 -21.68 29.26
CA ALA A 438 -15.45 -22.45 29.64
C ALA A 438 -15.43 -23.80 28.92
N THR A 439 -16.52 -24.58 29.01
CA THR A 439 -16.61 -25.90 28.35
C THR A 439 -16.39 -25.80 26.83
N ALA A 440 -16.97 -24.81 26.17
CA ALA A 440 -16.75 -24.58 24.74
C ALA A 440 -15.29 -24.26 24.39
N LEU A 441 -14.57 -23.59 25.28
CA LEU A 441 -13.15 -23.27 25.12
C LEU A 441 -12.25 -24.49 25.42
N ASP A 442 -12.55 -25.25 26.48
CA ASP A 442 -11.86 -26.51 26.82
C ASP A 442 -12.03 -27.60 25.74
N GLU A 443 -13.17 -27.61 25.04
CA GLU A 443 -13.38 -28.47 23.87
C GLU A 443 -12.61 -27.99 22.62
N GLU A 444 -12.37 -26.69 22.48
CA GLU A 444 -11.76 -26.08 21.28
C GLU A 444 -10.23 -25.98 21.36
N LEU A 445 -9.66 -25.69 22.54
CA LEU A 445 -8.20 -25.64 22.73
C LEU A 445 -7.48 -26.92 22.24
N PRO A 446 -7.95 -28.16 22.52
CA PRO A 446 -7.35 -29.37 21.97
C PRO A 446 -7.61 -29.58 20.48
N LYS A 447 -8.61 -28.92 19.87
CA LYS A 447 -8.80 -28.93 18.41
C LYS A 447 -7.80 -27.97 17.76
N TRP A 448 -7.60 -26.78 18.32
CA TRP A 448 -6.63 -25.80 17.83
C TRP A 448 -5.19 -26.35 17.89
N LYS A 449 -4.80 -26.99 19.00
CA LYS A 449 -3.50 -27.69 19.11
C LYS A 449 -3.29 -28.75 18.02
N ARG A 450 -4.36 -29.39 17.52
CA ARG A 450 -4.30 -30.39 16.44
C ARG A 450 -4.35 -29.80 15.03
N SER A 451 -4.99 -28.64 14.82
CA SER A 451 -5.02 -27.97 13.51
C SER A 451 -3.81 -27.06 13.27
N LEU A 452 -3.14 -26.59 14.33
CA LEU A 452 -2.01 -25.67 14.25
C LEU A 452 -0.81 -26.14 13.42
N PRO A 453 -0.38 -27.42 13.44
CA PRO A 453 0.71 -27.88 12.58
C PRO A 453 0.43 -27.71 11.09
N ALA A 454 -0.78 -28.10 10.65
CA ALA A 454 -1.22 -27.89 9.27
C ALA A 454 -1.37 -26.39 8.97
N PHE A 455 -1.96 -25.62 9.87
CA PHE A 455 -2.11 -24.18 9.68
C PHE A 455 -0.76 -23.44 9.54
N ALA A 456 0.21 -23.73 10.42
CA ALA A 456 1.53 -23.09 10.40
C ALA A 456 2.29 -23.45 9.12
N LYS A 457 2.19 -24.70 8.68
CA LYS A 457 2.73 -25.16 7.39
C LYS A 457 2.06 -24.42 6.22
N ASP A 458 0.73 -24.48 6.09
CA ASP A 458 -0.05 -23.80 5.04
C ASP A 458 0.33 -22.31 4.97
N TYR A 459 0.49 -21.65 6.12
CA TYR A 459 0.80 -20.23 6.21
C TYR A 459 2.22 -19.89 5.72
N ILE A 460 3.23 -20.65 6.17
CA ILE A 460 4.62 -20.47 5.74
C ILE A 460 4.75 -20.78 4.24
N GLU A 461 4.15 -21.88 3.75
CA GLU A 461 4.14 -22.22 2.33
C GLU A 461 3.48 -21.13 1.47
N ASN A 462 2.31 -20.60 1.87
CA ASN A 462 1.61 -19.56 1.11
C ASN A 462 2.35 -18.21 1.10
N GLU A 463 2.97 -17.80 2.22
CA GLU A 463 3.76 -16.56 2.19
C GLU A 463 5.06 -16.73 1.41
N THR A 464 5.78 -17.86 1.55
CA THR A 464 6.98 -18.20 0.76
C THR A 464 6.69 -18.30 -0.75
N ALA A 465 5.55 -18.85 -1.15
CA ALA A 465 5.11 -18.85 -2.55
C ALA A 465 4.70 -17.45 -3.06
N SER A 466 4.33 -16.53 -2.16
CA SER A 466 3.98 -15.15 -2.52
C SER A 466 5.17 -14.17 -2.47
N SER A 467 6.22 -14.49 -1.73
CA SER A 467 7.46 -13.72 -1.69
C SER A 467 8.28 -13.91 -2.96
N SER A 468 8.30 -15.11 -3.55
CA SER A 468 8.97 -15.37 -4.83
C SER A 468 8.35 -14.60 -6.00
N LEU A 469 7.02 -14.48 -6.07
CA LEU A 469 6.32 -13.69 -7.10
C LEU A 469 6.71 -12.20 -7.10
N ILE A 470 6.99 -11.64 -5.91
CA ILE A 470 7.49 -10.26 -5.79
C ILE A 470 9.02 -10.22 -5.93
N GLY A 471 9.72 -11.26 -5.45
CA GLY A 471 11.15 -11.42 -5.63
C GLY A 471 11.56 -11.44 -7.10
N GLY A 472 10.80 -12.09 -7.97
CA GLY A 472 11.05 -12.18 -9.41
C GLY A 472 11.06 -10.84 -10.17
N SER A 473 10.40 -9.79 -9.67
CA SER A 473 10.50 -8.45 -10.28
C SER A 473 11.84 -7.76 -9.99
N LEU A 474 12.52 -8.14 -8.90
CA LEU A 474 13.90 -7.77 -8.58
C LEU A 474 14.92 -8.85 -8.99
N GLY A 475 14.45 -10.08 -9.24
CA GLY A 475 15.28 -11.30 -9.33
C GLY A 475 15.98 -11.63 -8.01
N VAL A 476 15.34 -11.28 -6.89
CA VAL A 476 15.80 -11.57 -5.54
C VAL A 476 15.06 -12.81 -5.04
N ASN A 477 15.76 -13.94 -4.93
CA ASN A 477 15.17 -15.18 -4.41
C ASN A 477 15.16 -15.14 -2.88
N LEU A 478 13.96 -15.05 -2.29
CA LEU A 478 13.74 -15.08 -0.84
C LEU A 478 13.46 -16.50 -0.32
N ASN A 479 13.52 -17.51 -1.19
CA ASN A 479 13.15 -18.89 -0.88
C ASN A 479 14.41 -19.77 -0.82
N GLU A 480 14.78 -20.18 0.38
CA GLU A 480 15.36 -21.51 0.58
C GLU A 480 14.30 -22.56 0.21
N SER A 481 14.73 -23.78 -0.16
CA SER A 481 13.80 -24.84 -0.58
C SER A 481 12.82 -25.22 0.54
N LEU A 482 11.58 -25.57 0.18
CA LEU A 482 10.60 -26.07 1.15
C LEU A 482 11.02 -27.40 1.80
N ASP A 483 11.86 -28.18 1.12
CA ASP A 483 12.49 -29.40 1.66
C ASP A 483 13.86 -29.13 2.33
N ALA A 484 14.30 -27.87 2.42
CA ALA A 484 15.49 -27.54 3.20
C ALA A 484 15.21 -27.77 4.71
N PRO A 485 16.20 -28.26 5.49
CA PRO A 485 16.03 -28.49 6.92
C PRO A 485 15.50 -27.26 7.67
N THR A 486 15.96 -26.07 7.26
CA THR A 486 15.55 -24.76 7.78
C THR A 486 14.04 -24.52 7.71
N CYS A 487 13.38 -24.79 6.58
CA CYS A 487 11.93 -24.58 6.44
C CYS A 487 11.13 -25.48 7.39
N LYS A 488 11.60 -26.72 7.63
CA LYS A 488 11.00 -27.60 8.64
C LYS A 488 11.27 -27.09 10.05
N GLU A 489 12.50 -26.70 10.36
CA GLU A 489 12.87 -26.17 11.68
C GLU A 489 12.13 -24.85 12.02
N GLU A 490 11.83 -24.00 11.03
CA GLU A 490 10.93 -22.84 11.19
C GLU A 490 9.51 -23.26 11.55
N VAL A 491 8.94 -24.22 10.80
CA VAL A 491 7.59 -24.74 11.02
C VAL A 491 7.47 -25.40 12.40
N ASP A 492 8.47 -26.19 12.79
CA ASP A 492 8.54 -26.85 14.10
C ASP A 492 8.78 -25.83 15.23
N ALA A 493 9.56 -24.75 15.00
CA ALA A 493 9.76 -23.67 15.97
C ALA A 493 8.49 -22.82 16.19
N VAL A 494 7.74 -22.51 15.13
CA VAL A 494 6.43 -21.83 15.26
C VAL A 494 5.41 -22.73 15.96
N GLN A 495 5.40 -24.03 15.65
CA GLN A 495 4.57 -25.00 16.37
C GLN A 495 4.94 -25.08 17.86
N ALA A 496 6.23 -25.07 18.21
CA ALA A 496 6.67 -25.06 19.60
C ALA A 496 6.26 -23.76 20.33
N ILE A 497 6.46 -22.59 19.71
CA ILE A 497 6.02 -21.28 20.24
C ILE A 497 4.52 -21.29 20.58
N ILE A 498 3.67 -21.74 19.65
CA ILE A 498 2.21 -21.70 19.83
C ILE A 498 1.76 -22.86 20.74
N GLY A 499 2.40 -24.03 20.66
CA GLY A 499 2.16 -25.18 21.53
C GLY A 499 2.38 -24.83 22.99
N ASP A 500 3.58 -24.32 23.33
CA ASP A 500 3.91 -23.82 24.66
C ASP A 500 2.93 -22.73 25.11
N SER A 501 2.60 -21.79 24.22
CA SER A 501 1.65 -20.71 24.52
C SER A 501 0.25 -21.24 24.86
N LEU A 502 -0.21 -22.31 24.21
CA LEU A 502 -1.49 -22.96 24.48
C LEU A 502 -1.42 -24.02 25.60
N GLU A 503 -0.24 -24.39 26.10
CA GLU A 503 -0.07 -25.14 27.36
C GLU A 503 -0.04 -24.23 28.58
N ASN A 504 0.28 -22.94 28.39
CA ASN A 504 0.32 -21.92 29.41
C ASN A 504 -1.01 -21.11 29.52
N VAL A 505 -2.14 -21.75 29.19
CA VAL A 505 -3.50 -21.18 29.29
C VAL A 505 -4.22 -21.80 30.49
N ASP A 506 -4.29 -21.09 31.60
CA ASP A 506 -5.13 -21.48 32.74
C ASP A 506 -6.55 -20.96 32.55
N VAL A 507 -7.57 -21.79 32.80
CA VAL A 507 -8.99 -21.41 32.78
C VAL A 507 -9.58 -21.60 34.19
N GLU A 508 -10.20 -20.56 34.75
CA GLU A 508 -10.87 -20.64 36.07
C GLU A 508 -12.30 -20.09 36.00
N ILE A 509 -13.23 -20.69 36.76
CA ILE A 509 -14.62 -20.22 36.86
C ILE A 509 -14.91 -19.79 38.30
N HIS A 510 -15.46 -18.59 38.49
CA HIS A 510 -15.76 -18.00 39.81
C HIS A 510 -17.21 -17.48 39.87
N ALA A 511 -18.18 -18.40 39.79
CA ALA A 511 -19.61 -18.14 39.65
C ALA A 511 -20.02 -17.52 38.30
N GLN A 512 -20.29 -16.22 38.20
CA GLN A 512 -20.77 -15.58 36.95
C GLN A 512 -19.63 -15.22 35.96
N GLU A 513 -18.47 -15.86 36.13
CA GLU A 513 -17.18 -15.30 35.81
C GLU A 513 -16.23 -16.37 35.28
N LEU A 514 -15.62 -16.11 34.12
CA LEU A 514 -14.65 -16.99 33.46
C LEU A 514 -13.32 -16.25 33.32
N ARG A 515 -12.31 -16.61 34.10
CA ARG A 515 -10.92 -16.13 33.93
C ARG A 515 -10.18 -17.00 32.94
N ILE A 516 -9.31 -16.37 32.15
CA ILE A 516 -8.24 -17.07 31.43
C ILE A 516 -6.94 -16.32 31.65
N GLN A 517 -5.89 -17.03 32.06
CA GLN A 517 -4.55 -16.48 32.22
C GLN A 517 -3.63 -17.07 31.15
N PHE A 518 -2.91 -16.21 30.44
CA PHE A 518 -1.89 -16.60 29.46
C PHE A 518 -0.52 -16.33 30.09
N ARG A 519 0.22 -17.38 30.47
CA ARG A 519 1.58 -17.22 31.01
C ARG A 519 2.58 -17.10 29.86
N THR A 520 3.59 -16.25 30.00
CA THR A 520 4.65 -16.10 29.00
C THR A 520 5.49 -17.38 28.99
N PRO A 521 5.54 -18.15 27.89
CA PRO A 521 6.37 -19.34 27.85
C PRO A 521 7.85 -19.04 28.11
N ALA A 522 8.53 -19.97 28.77
CA ALA A 522 9.96 -19.83 29.05
C ALA A 522 10.81 -19.77 27.75
N SER A 523 10.34 -20.46 26.69
CA SER A 523 10.91 -20.44 25.34
C SER A 523 10.92 -19.04 24.71
N LEU A 524 9.87 -18.23 24.88
CA LEU A 524 9.82 -16.88 24.28
C LEU A 524 10.87 -15.91 24.85
N ARG A 525 11.47 -16.23 26.00
CA ARG A 525 12.56 -15.44 26.60
C ARG A 525 13.93 -15.73 25.99
N ARG A 526 14.07 -16.83 25.24
CA ARG A 526 15.31 -17.26 24.55
C ARG A 526 14.95 -18.02 23.26
N LEU A 527 14.37 -17.29 22.32
CA LEU A 527 14.10 -17.78 20.97
C LEU A 527 15.41 -18.18 20.28
N SER A 528 15.45 -19.37 19.65
CA SER A 528 16.50 -19.71 18.68
C SER A 528 16.49 -18.75 17.49
N GLU A 529 17.59 -18.70 16.75
CA GLU A 529 17.70 -17.89 15.53
C GLU A 529 16.60 -18.24 14.51
N THR A 530 16.37 -19.53 14.27
CA THR A 530 15.26 -20.06 13.44
C THR A 530 13.89 -19.58 13.91
N ALA A 531 13.67 -19.53 15.23
CA ALA A 531 12.42 -19.02 15.81
C ALA A 531 12.26 -17.50 15.62
N GLN A 532 13.35 -16.74 15.72
CA GLN A 532 13.35 -15.30 15.44
C GLN A 532 13.10 -15.00 13.95
N PHE A 533 13.61 -15.85 13.05
CA PHE A 533 13.42 -15.77 11.60
C PHE A 533 12.00 -16.12 11.16
N ALA A 534 11.40 -17.18 11.70
CA ALA A 534 10.00 -17.51 11.43
C ALA A 534 9.01 -16.45 11.95
N LEU A 535 9.33 -15.80 13.09
CA LEU A 535 8.59 -14.63 13.58
C LEU A 535 8.80 -13.39 12.70
N ALA A 536 10.00 -13.20 12.13
CA ALA A 536 10.25 -12.14 11.17
C ALA A 536 9.43 -12.32 9.88
N LYS A 537 9.37 -13.53 9.32
CA LYS A 537 8.47 -13.88 8.19
C LYS A 537 6.99 -13.57 8.52
N THR A 538 6.55 -13.95 9.72
CA THR A 538 5.18 -13.67 10.21
C THR A 538 4.89 -12.16 10.31
N ASP A 539 5.84 -11.38 10.84
CA ASP A 539 5.76 -9.92 10.89
C ASP A 539 5.71 -9.30 9.47
N MET A 540 6.55 -9.74 8.53
CA MET A 540 6.53 -9.24 7.14
C MET A 540 5.17 -9.44 6.47
N ALA A 541 4.53 -10.59 6.70
CA ALA A 541 3.19 -10.89 6.18
C ALA A 541 2.11 -9.99 6.81
N LEU A 542 2.28 -9.57 8.07
CA LEU A 542 1.43 -8.55 8.70
C LEU A 542 1.69 -7.15 8.12
N ALA A 543 2.95 -6.77 7.89
CA ALA A 543 3.33 -5.51 7.23
C ALA A 543 2.76 -5.41 5.80
N LYS A 544 2.77 -6.51 5.05
CA LYS A 544 2.13 -6.66 3.74
C LYS A 544 0.61 -6.42 3.82
N MET A 545 -0.09 -7.04 4.77
CA MET A 545 -1.53 -6.80 4.99
C MET A 545 -1.82 -5.35 5.42
N LEU A 546 -0.97 -4.72 6.23
CA LEU A 546 -1.08 -3.30 6.56
C LEU A 546 -0.96 -2.41 5.30
N GLY A 547 -0.12 -2.80 4.33
CA GLY A 547 -0.04 -2.16 3.02
C GLY A 547 -1.32 -2.24 2.20
N GLU A 548 -2.03 -3.37 2.23
CA GLU A 548 -3.35 -3.54 1.57
C GLU A 548 -4.41 -2.56 2.13
N PHE A 549 -4.28 -2.16 3.41
CA PHE A 549 -5.13 -1.15 4.06
C PHE A 549 -4.53 0.27 4.09
N SER A 550 -3.48 0.55 3.30
CA SER A 550 -2.78 1.86 3.24
C SER A 550 -2.19 2.34 4.58
N ARG A 551 -1.89 1.43 5.51
CA ARG A 551 -1.38 1.72 6.87
C ARG A 551 0.15 1.84 6.89
N VAL A 552 0.68 2.81 6.15
CA VAL A 552 2.13 2.94 5.87
C VAL A 552 2.99 3.08 7.14
N ASP A 553 2.58 3.94 8.08
CA ASP A 553 3.28 4.14 9.36
C ASP A 553 3.47 2.82 10.12
N GLN A 554 2.36 2.10 10.34
CA GLN A 554 2.33 0.82 11.05
C GLN A 554 3.14 -0.24 10.32
N LYS A 555 2.99 -0.33 8.99
CA LYS A 555 3.72 -1.24 8.11
C LYS A 555 5.23 -1.07 8.24
N GLU A 556 5.70 0.17 8.21
CA GLU A 556 7.13 0.50 8.28
C GLU A 556 7.71 0.22 9.67
N GLU A 557 6.98 0.48 10.75
CA GLU A 557 7.41 0.10 12.10
C GLU A 557 7.56 -1.42 12.26
N ILE A 558 6.69 -2.22 11.62
CA ILE A 558 6.86 -3.68 11.58
C ILE A 558 8.12 -4.06 10.80
N PHE A 559 8.37 -3.48 9.62
CA PHE A 559 9.58 -3.77 8.87
C PHE A 559 10.86 -3.32 9.61
N GLN A 560 10.84 -2.18 10.29
CA GLN A 560 11.92 -1.72 11.16
C GLN A 560 12.20 -2.75 12.26
N ARG A 561 11.18 -3.18 13.03
CA ARG A 561 11.31 -4.22 14.06
C ARG A 561 11.83 -5.55 13.50
N VAL A 562 11.41 -5.94 12.29
CA VAL A 562 11.89 -7.13 11.58
C VAL A 562 13.40 -7.02 11.31
N THR A 563 13.86 -5.87 10.82
CA THR A 563 15.29 -5.63 10.61
C THR A 563 16.07 -5.45 11.91
N ASP A 564 15.48 -4.94 12.98
CA ASP A 564 16.16 -4.77 14.28
C ASP A 564 16.32 -6.10 15.04
N ARG A 565 15.36 -7.03 14.86
CA ARG A 565 15.46 -8.39 15.42
C ARG A 565 16.58 -9.19 14.75
N LEU A 566 16.85 -8.93 13.47
CA LEU A 566 17.79 -9.69 12.64
C LEU A 566 18.63 -8.72 11.78
N PRO A 567 19.53 -7.92 12.41
CA PRO A 567 20.22 -6.80 11.77
C PRO A 567 21.13 -7.21 10.62
N ASP A 568 21.66 -8.44 10.64
CA ASP A 568 22.56 -8.96 9.62
C ASP A 568 21.82 -9.61 8.44
N SER A 569 20.49 -9.78 8.53
CA SER A 569 19.68 -10.43 7.51
C SER A 569 19.39 -9.50 6.33
N LEU A 570 20.31 -9.50 5.35
CA LEU A 570 20.15 -8.78 4.10
C LEU A 570 18.82 -9.06 3.35
N PRO A 571 18.27 -10.30 3.31
CA PRO A 571 16.97 -10.54 2.68
C PRO A 571 15.83 -9.71 3.30
N LEU A 572 15.84 -9.56 4.64
CA LEU A 572 14.84 -8.78 5.37
C LEU A 572 15.01 -7.28 5.15
N ARG A 573 16.24 -6.77 5.19
CA ARG A 573 16.56 -5.37 4.84
C ARG A 573 16.19 -5.03 3.41
N SER A 574 16.49 -5.91 2.47
CA SER A 574 16.16 -5.77 1.05
C SER A 574 14.65 -5.71 0.83
N ARG A 575 13.89 -6.54 1.56
CA ARG A 575 12.43 -6.48 1.50
C ARG A 575 11.87 -5.18 2.06
N ARG A 576 12.37 -4.70 3.21
CA ARG A 576 12.01 -3.39 3.79
C ARG A 576 12.31 -2.26 2.81
N ALA A 577 13.52 -2.23 2.27
CA ALA A 577 13.96 -1.22 1.31
C ALA A 577 13.08 -1.18 0.05
N HIS A 578 12.74 -2.35 -0.51
CA HIS A 578 11.77 -2.46 -1.59
C HIS A 578 10.37 -1.97 -1.18
N ASP A 579 9.84 -2.37 -0.03
CA ASP A 579 8.50 -1.94 0.39
C ASP A 579 8.41 -0.44 0.67
N LEU A 580 9.49 0.17 1.19
CA LEU A 580 9.66 1.62 1.35
C LEU A 580 9.73 2.37 0.02
N ALA A 581 10.48 1.86 -0.96
CA ALA A 581 10.65 2.55 -2.24
C ALA A 581 9.46 2.31 -3.20
N PHE A 582 8.99 1.08 -3.33
CA PHE A 582 8.04 0.68 -4.38
C PHE A 582 6.58 0.74 -3.97
N GLN A 583 6.22 0.37 -2.73
CA GLN A 583 4.80 0.33 -2.35
C GLN A 583 4.30 1.68 -1.83
N SER A 584 5.19 2.52 -1.29
CA SER A 584 4.88 3.90 -0.89
C SER A 584 4.33 4.75 -2.03
N ARG A 585 4.75 4.50 -3.28
CA ARG A 585 4.24 5.17 -4.50
C ARG A 585 2.71 5.10 -4.66
N PHE A 586 2.07 4.06 -4.12
CA PHE A 586 0.61 3.90 -4.16
C PHE A 586 -0.09 4.68 -3.04
N CYS A 587 0.63 5.02 -1.98
CA CYS A 587 0.11 5.72 -0.81
C CYS A 587 0.32 7.23 -0.89
N PHE A 588 1.26 7.69 -1.73
CA PHE A 588 1.72 9.09 -1.73
C PHE A 588 1.37 9.84 -3.02
N ASN A 589 0.98 11.10 -2.86
CA ASN A 589 0.45 11.93 -3.96
C ASN A 589 1.51 12.84 -4.59
N ARG A 590 2.57 13.20 -3.85
CA ARG A 590 3.65 14.11 -4.27
C ARG A 590 4.93 13.34 -4.56
N TYR A 591 5.75 13.84 -5.49
CA TYR A 591 7.04 13.21 -5.80
C TYR A 591 8.05 13.36 -4.66
N GLU A 592 7.96 14.43 -3.88
CA GLU A 592 8.80 14.69 -2.70
C GLU A 592 8.59 13.63 -1.60
N ASP A 593 7.32 13.26 -1.32
CA ASP A 593 6.99 12.22 -0.33
C ASP A 593 7.42 10.83 -0.83
N GLN A 594 7.24 10.55 -2.13
CA GLN A 594 7.69 9.32 -2.78
C GLN A 594 9.23 9.21 -2.74
N TYR A 595 9.94 10.28 -3.09
CA TYR A 595 11.39 10.36 -2.99
C TYR A 595 11.88 10.19 -1.54
N ALA A 596 11.21 10.81 -0.56
CA ALA A 596 11.58 10.68 0.85
C ALA A 596 11.42 9.26 1.42
N ALA A 597 10.54 8.41 0.87
CA ALA A 597 10.49 6.98 1.25
C ALA A 597 11.40 6.10 0.39
N PHE A 598 11.58 6.39 -0.89
CA PHE A 598 12.64 5.81 -1.72
C PHE A 598 14.01 5.98 -1.05
N ARG A 599 14.34 7.21 -0.63
CA ARG A 599 15.56 7.56 0.09
C ARG A 599 15.73 6.74 1.36
N ARG A 600 14.70 6.63 2.22
CA ARG A 600 14.75 5.79 3.43
C ARG A 600 14.94 4.29 3.12
N GLY A 601 14.36 3.82 2.01
CA GLY A 601 14.59 2.45 1.52
C GLY A 601 16.05 2.25 1.11
N ALA A 602 16.63 3.20 0.37
CA ALA A 602 18.04 3.20 0.02
C ALA A 602 18.96 3.32 1.24
N GLU A 603 18.65 4.21 2.20
CA GLU A 603 19.37 4.37 3.46
C GLU A 603 19.37 3.07 4.30
N THR A 604 18.28 2.30 4.30
CA THR A 604 18.20 0.97 4.96
C THR A 604 19.24 -0.03 4.42
N LEU A 605 19.60 0.07 3.13
CA LEU A 605 20.66 -0.73 2.50
C LEU A 605 22.05 -0.13 2.69
N LEU A 606 22.19 1.20 2.65
CA LEU A 606 23.45 1.88 2.99
C LEU A 606 23.87 1.55 4.43
N ASP A 607 22.93 1.54 5.38
CA ASP A 607 23.14 1.10 6.76
C ASP A 607 23.63 -0.36 6.85
N ALA A 608 23.26 -1.21 5.88
CA ALA A 608 23.72 -2.61 5.82
C ALA A 608 25.16 -2.70 5.29
N ILE A 609 25.45 -2.00 4.19
CA ILE A 609 26.77 -1.98 3.53
C ILE A 609 27.82 -1.34 4.44
N GLU A 610 27.45 -0.28 5.17
CA GLU A 610 28.33 0.38 6.16
C GLU A 610 28.55 -0.50 7.39
N ALA A 611 27.54 -1.21 7.90
CA ALA A 611 27.67 -2.14 9.02
C ALA A 611 28.55 -3.37 8.67
N GLN A 612 28.37 -3.92 7.45
CA GLN A 612 29.14 -5.05 6.91
C GLN A 612 30.48 -4.61 6.26
N GLN A 613 30.99 -3.44 6.66
CA GLN A 613 32.32 -2.93 6.31
C GLN A 613 32.68 -3.03 4.82
N SER A 614 31.71 -2.70 3.95
CA SER A 614 31.78 -2.69 2.48
C SER A 614 31.81 -4.04 1.74
N GLU A 615 31.89 -5.18 2.43
CA GLU A 615 31.91 -6.54 1.85
C GLU A 615 30.51 -7.08 1.43
N ALA A 616 29.54 -6.20 1.20
CA ALA A 616 28.14 -6.55 0.89
C ALA A 616 27.73 -6.22 -0.56
N PRO A 617 28.28 -6.90 -1.59
CA PRO A 617 27.98 -6.62 -2.98
C PRO A 617 26.52 -6.92 -3.33
N GLU A 618 25.90 -7.95 -2.75
CA GLU A 618 24.47 -8.22 -2.91
C GLU A 618 23.61 -7.02 -2.45
N ALA A 619 23.97 -6.39 -1.33
CA ALA A 619 23.26 -5.22 -0.80
C ALA A 619 23.42 -3.98 -1.70
N LEU A 620 24.63 -3.77 -2.21
CA LEU A 620 24.96 -2.67 -3.11
C LEU A 620 24.31 -2.83 -4.50
N TRP A 621 24.22 -4.07 -5.00
CA TRP A 621 23.51 -4.39 -6.23
C TRP A 621 22.00 -4.16 -6.09
N ILE A 622 21.39 -4.65 -5.00
CA ILE A 622 19.97 -4.43 -4.72
C ILE A 622 19.69 -2.92 -4.58
N LEU A 623 20.56 -2.16 -3.90
CA LEU A 623 20.47 -0.70 -3.84
C LEU A 623 20.46 -0.09 -5.25
N GLY A 624 21.37 -0.51 -6.13
CA GLY A 624 21.39 -0.09 -7.52
C GLY A 624 20.07 -0.35 -8.26
N VAL A 625 19.49 -1.55 -8.11
CA VAL A 625 18.18 -1.89 -8.69
C VAL A 625 17.05 -1.02 -8.12
N ILE A 626 17.05 -0.73 -6.81
CA ILE A 626 16.02 0.16 -6.21
C ILE A 626 16.10 1.57 -6.81
N ILE A 627 17.31 2.12 -6.96
CA ILE A 627 17.53 3.44 -7.58
C ILE A 627 17.01 3.43 -9.02
N THR A 628 17.51 2.52 -9.85
CA THR A 628 17.16 2.42 -11.28
C THR A 628 15.66 2.16 -11.53
N GLN A 629 14.99 1.37 -10.69
CA GLN A 629 13.58 1.03 -10.92
C GLN A 629 12.58 2.10 -10.44
N GLN A 630 12.92 2.97 -9.48
CA GLN A 630 12.01 4.07 -9.13
C GLN A 630 11.89 5.11 -10.24
N SER A 631 12.99 5.39 -10.94
CA SER A 631 13.05 6.37 -12.01
C SER A 631 12.50 5.88 -13.36
N ARG A 632 12.05 4.62 -13.50
CA ARG A 632 11.57 4.08 -14.80
C ARG A 632 10.32 4.78 -15.38
N VAL A 633 9.50 5.45 -14.58
CA VAL A 633 8.28 6.12 -15.12
C VAL A 633 8.61 7.57 -15.42
N GLN A 634 8.52 8.00 -16.69
CA GLN A 634 8.97 9.32 -17.18
C GLN A 634 8.58 10.52 -16.29
N SER A 635 7.33 10.59 -15.84
CA SER A 635 6.86 11.69 -14.97
C SER A 635 7.45 11.68 -13.56
N ARG A 636 7.88 10.50 -13.08
CA ARG A 636 8.70 10.35 -11.86
C ARG A 636 10.18 10.57 -12.13
N TYR A 637 10.71 10.13 -13.29
CA TYR A 637 12.13 10.26 -13.67
C TYR A 637 12.64 11.69 -13.43
N VAL A 638 11.99 12.69 -14.05
CA VAL A 638 12.40 14.09 -13.96
C VAL A 638 12.37 14.60 -12.52
N ALA A 639 11.24 14.44 -11.83
CA ALA A 639 11.07 14.95 -10.46
C ALA A 639 12.00 14.26 -9.45
N PHE A 640 12.18 12.94 -9.54
CA PHE A 640 13.13 12.20 -8.69
C PHE A 640 14.57 12.62 -8.98
N ARG A 641 14.91 12.89 -10.24
CA ARG A 641 16.25 13.34 -10.64
C ARG A 641 16.56 14.73 -10.10
N GLU A 642 15.62 15.68 -10.22
CA GLU A 642 15.74 17.02 -9.60
C GLU A 642 15.89 16.93 -8.07
N LEU A 643 15.06 16.12 -7.41
CA LEU A 643 15.13 15.88 -5.96
C LEU A 643 16.45 15.22 -5.54
N PHE A 644 16.97 14.27 -6.33
CA PHE A 644 18.27 13.65 -6.11
C PHE A 644 19.42 14.65 -6.27
N ILE A 645 19.37 15.52 -7.29
CA ILE A 645 20.37 16.57 -7.54
C ILE A 645 20.41 17.59 -6.40
N ALA A 646 19.27 17.90 -5.78
CA ALA A 646 19.20 18.73 -4.57
C ALA A 646 19.72 18.01 -3.29
N ASP A 647 19.73 16.68 -3.26
CA ASP A 647 20.07 15.87 -2.09
C ASP A 647 21.57 15.58 -1.95
N GLU A 648 22.36 16.65 -1.76
CA GLU A 648 23.81 16.54 -1.51
C GLU A 648 24.16 15.58 -0.35
N ALA A 649 23.26 15.41 0.62
CA ALA A 649 23.49 14.55 1.77
C ALA A 649 23.48 13.06 1.38
N PHE A 650 22.50 12.65 0.58
CA PHE A 650 22.41 11.30 0.02
C PHE A 650 23.51 11.04 -1.01
N GLN A 651 23.79 12.00 -1.91
CA GLN A 651 24.93 11.94 -2.84
C GLN A 651 26.26 11.72 -2.11
N ARG A 652 26.57 12.51 -1.08
CA ARG A 652 27.80 12.38 -0.27
C ARG A 652 27.88 11.09 0.54
N ARG A 653 26.76 10.36 0.75
CA ARG A 653 26.77 9.01 1.33
C ARG A 653 27.10 7.97 0.27
N LEU A 654 26.42 8.01 -0.88
CA LEU A 654 26.68 7.14 -2.04
C LEU A 654 28.14 7.25 -2.56
N GLN A 655 28.66 8.47 -2.70
CA GLN A 655 30.02 8.74 -3.20
C GLN A 655 31.16 8.14 -2.34
N ARG A 656 30.87 7.70 -1.10
CA ARG A 656 31.82 6.94 -0.25
C ARG A 656 31.93 5.47 -0.62
N LEU A 657 30.93 4.93 -1.30
CA LEU A 657 30.81 3.51 -1.63
C LEU A 657 30.96 3.25 -3.13
N VAL A 658 30.68 4.24 -3.98
CA VAL A 658 30.58 4.11 -5.44
C VAL A 658 31.03 5.43 -6.07
N ASP A 659 31.78 5.42 -7.17
CA ASP A 659 32.09 6.66 -7.88
C ASP A 659 30.92 7.16 -8.76
N ILE A 660 29.96 7.81 -8.11
CA ILE A 660 28.82 8.44 -8.78
C ILE A 660 29.21 9.71 -9.58
N SER A 661 30.44 10.23 -9.45
CA SER A 661 30.86 11.44 -10.18
C SER A 661 30.82 11.27 -11.71
N THR A 662 30.92 10.01 -12.16
CA THR A 662 30.84 9.55 -13.56
C THR A 662 29.44 9.10 -13.99
N ALA A 663 28.42 9.24 -13.12
CA ALA A 663 27.03 8.87 -13.40
C ALA A 663 26.22 10.11 -13.82
N ARG A 664 26.65 10.73 -14.93
CA ARG A 664 26.08 11.97 -15.46
C ARG A 664 25.33 11.72 -16.76
N GLY A 665 24.18 12.37 -16.90
CA GLY A 665 23.39 12.38 -18.12
C GLY A 665 24.00 13.28 -19.20
N PHE A 666 23.32 13.35 -20.34
CA PHE A 666 23.72 14.16 -21.51
C PHE A 666 23.83 15.68 -21.24
N ASP A 667 23.22 16.17 -20.17
CA ASP A 667 23.22 17.56 -19.70
C ASP A 667 24.29 17.83 -18.60
N ASP A 668 25.22 16.90 -18.38
CA ASP A 668 26.25 16.89 -17.32
C ASP A 668 25.70 16.85 -15.88
N GLN A 669 24.39 16.70 -15.66
CA GLN A 669 23.80 16.53 -14.33
C GLN A 669 23.69 15.04 -13.95
N PHE A 670 23.69 14.73 -12.65
CA PHE A 670 23.56 13.33 -12.19
C PHE A 670 22.33 12.64 -12.76
N ASP A 671 22.44 11.36 -13.11
CA ASP A 671 21.32 10.52 -13.53
C ASP A 671 21.10 9.32 -12.59
N LEU A 672 19.84 9.01 -12.29
CA LEU A 672 19.47 7.95 -11.35
C LEU A 672 19.71 6.55 -11.93
N HIS A 673 19.46 6.32 -13.22
CA HIS A 673 19.73 5.02 -13.83
C HIS A 673 21.23 4.74 -13.91
N LEU A 674 22.03 5.75 -14.27
CA LEU A 674 23.50 5.66 -14.26
C LEU A 674 24.07 5.55 -12.84
N VAL A 675 23.49 6.21 -11.83
CA VAL A 675 23.89 6.02 -10.42
C VAL A 675 23.62 4.59 -9.97
N GLY A 676 22.42 4.05 -10.26
CA GLY A 676 22.08 2.67 -9.94
C GLY A 676 22.93 1.65 -10.71
N GLN A 677 23.28 1.96 -11.97
CA GLN A 677 24.27 1.22 -12.76
C GLN A 677 25.63 1.19 -12.07
N ARG A 678 26.19 2.32 -11.64
CA ARG A 678 27.49 2.36 -10.92
C ARG A 678 27.45 1.54 -9.63
N CYS A 679 26.35 1.54 -8.89
CA CYS A 679 26.19 0.66 -7.72
C CYS A 679 26.29 -0.84 -8.11
N MET A 680 25.65 -1.24 -9.21
CA MET A 680 25.73 -2.63 -9.69
C MET A 680 27.10 -2.98 -10.27
N GLU A 681 27.78 -2.05 -10.96
CA GLU A 681 29.15 -2.24 -11.46
C GLU A 681 30.18 -2.39 -10.32
N GLU A 682 30.07 -1.58 -9.27
CA GLU A 682 30.90 -1.68 -8.06
C GLU A 682 30.64 -3.00 -7.30
N ALA A 683 29.38 -3.44 -7.19
CA ALA A 683 29.03 -4.73 -6.61
C ALA A 683 29.69 -5.90 -7.35
N ILE A 684 29.70 -5.87 -8.69
CA ILE A 684 30.37 -6.87 -9.52
C ILE A 684 31.89 -6.78 -9.41
N GLN A 685 32.47 -5.58 -9.26
CA GLN A 685 33.92 -5.43 -9.03
C GLN A 685 34.37 -6.02 -7.69
N ARG A 686 33.53 -5.94 -6.65
CA ARG A 686 33.78 -6.58 -5.35
C ARG A 686 33.58 -8.09 -5.36
N LYS A 687 32.74 -8.61 -6.26
CA LYS A 687 32.43 -10.05 -6.40
C LYS A 687 32.29 -10.43 -7.88
N PRO A 688 33.43 -10.56 -8.61
CA PRO A 688 33.42 -10.79 -10.05
C PRO A 688 33.09 -12.23 -10.42
N ASP A 689 33.44 -13.17 -9.53
CA ASP A 689 33.06 -14.57 -9.62
C ASP A 689 31.58 -14.71 -9.26
N ALA A 690 30.81 -15.36 -10.14
CA ALA A 690 29.35 -15.35 -10.12
C ALA A 690 28.72 -16.22 -9.01
N ASP A 691 29.50 -16.65 -8.02
CA ASP A 691 29.09 -17.35 -6.78
C ASP A 691 28.46 -16.36 -5.78
N VAL A 692 27.52 -15.56 -6.30
CA VAL A 692 26.68 -14.61 -5.56
C VAL A 692 25.80 -15.41 -4.61
N ALA A 693 25.56 -14.90 -3.39
CA ALA A 693 24.68 -15.60 -2.45
C ALA A 693 23.32 -15.90 -3.13
N PRO A 694 22.64 -17.03 -2.79
CA PRO A 694 21.45 -17.52 -3.50
C PRO A 694 20.26 -16.54 -3.51
N LEU A 695 20.39 -15.42 -2.78
CA LEU A 695 19.54 -14.25 -2.81
C LEU A 695 19.42 -13.59 -4.18
N ILE A 696 20.40 -13.66 -5.09
CA ILE A 696 20.35 -13.02 -6.42
C ILE A 696 20.77 -14.01 -7.51
N PHE A 697 19.96 -14.15 -8.57
CA PHE A 697 20.30 -14.99 -9.71
C PHE A 697 21.58 -14.50 -10.41
N PRO A 698 22.63 -15.33 -10.58
CA PRO A 698 23.95 -14.91 -11.09
C PRO A 698 23.91 -14.18 -12.44
N LEU A 699 23.09 -14.65 -13.39
CA LEU A 699 22.91 -14.00 -14.69
C LEU A 699 22.34 -12.58 -14.53
N ARG A 700 21.35 -12.41 -13.65
CA ARG A 700 20.75 -11.11 -13.41
C ARG A 700 21.71 -10.17 -12.67
N PHE A 701 22.49 -10.69 -11.72
CA PHE A 701 23.53 -9.92 -11.03
C PHE A 701 24.50 -9.29 -12.04
N LEU A 702 25.10 -10.10 -12.90
CA LEU A 702 26.06 -9.63 -13.91
C LEU A 702 25.42 -8.79 -15.01
N ALA A 703 24.17 -9.07 -15.42
CA ALA A 703 23.47 -8.23 -16.40
C ALA A 703 23.03 -6.87 -15.84
N GLY A 704 22.84 -6.74 -14.52
CA GLY A 704 22.26 -5.57 -13.83
C GLY A 704 22.68 -4.19 -14.35
N PRO A 705 23.99 -3.89 -14.52
CA PRO A 705 24.47 -2.64 -15.10
C PRO A 705 23.91 -2.37 -16.50
N ALA A 706 23.92 -3.36 -17.38
CA ALA A 706 23.37 -3.26 -18.73
C ALA A 706 21.84 -3.10 -18.70
N LEU A 707 21.17 -3.75 -17.73
CA LEU A 707 19.73 -3.58 -17.53
C LEU A 707 19.37 -2.14 -17.16
N ALA A 708 20.24 -1.44 -16.41
CA ALA A 708 20.08 -0.03 -16.04
C ALA A 708 20.47 0.92 -17.18
N GLN A 709 21.56 0.65 -17.89
CA GLN A 709 21.99 1.40 -19.07
C GLN A 709 20.88 1.47 -20.14
N ALA A 710 20.14 0.36 -20.34
CA ALA A 710 18.98 0.30 -21.21
C ALA A 710 17.76 1.08 -20.69
N LEU A 711 17.59 1.22 -19.37
CA LEU A 711 16.50 2.03 -18.79
C LEU A 711 16.81 3.54 -18.85
N TYR A 712 18.09 3.92 -18.75
CA TYR A 712 18.55 5.26 -19.12
C TYR A 712 18.25 5.54 -20.61
N ALA A 713 18.54 4.58 -21.49
CA ALA A 713 18.28 4.70 -22.92
C ALA A 713 16.77 4.79 -23.25
N GLU A 714 15.91 4.01 -22.57
CA GLU A 714 14.44 4.13 -22.62
C GLU A 714 14.00 5.57 -22.28
N CYS A 715 14.50 6.14 -21.17
CA CYS A 715 14.18 7.52 -20.76
C CYS A 715 14.69 8.59 -21.75
N LEU A 716 15.84 8.38 -22.41
CA LEU A 716 16.34 9.28 -23.45
C LEU A 716 15.48 9.24 -24.72
N THR A 717 15.05 8.04 -25.14
CA THR A 717 14.09 7.86 -26.25
C THR A 717 12.77 8.58 -25.93
N GLU A 718 12.21 8.39 -24.73
CA GLU A 718 10.99 9.07 -24.28
C GLU A 718 11.15 10.60 -24.19
N ALA A 719 12.36 11.11 -23.89
CA ALA A 719 12.68 12.54 -23.86
C ALA A 719 13.00 13.15 -25.24
N GLY A 720 13.13 12.34 -26.30
CA GLY A 720 13.52 12.80 -27.63
C GLY A 720 15.02 13.09 -27.80
N ALA A 721 15.86 12.70 -26.85
CA ALA A 721 17.33 12.78 -26.91
C ALA A 721 17.88 11.56 -27.67
N LEU A 722 17.56 11.47 -28.96
CA LEU A 722 17.56 10.21 -29.72
C LEU A 722 18.96 9.75 -30.15
N ASP A 723 19.86 10.69 -30.44
CA ASP A 723 21.27 10.38 -30.75
C ASP A 723 21.98 9.84 -29.49
N GLU A 724 21.72 10.44 -28.33
CA GLU A 724 22.19 9.99 -27.03
C GLU A 724 21.56 8.66 -26.60
N ALA A 725 20.27 8.46 -26.91
CA ALA A 725 19.55 7.22 -26.65
C ALA A 725 20.20 6.05 -27.40
N LEU A 726 20.55 6.22 -28.68
CA LEU A 726 21.26 5.18 -29.44
C LEU A 726 22.61 4.84 -28.82
N ILE A 727 23.39 5.84 -28.40
CA ILE A 727 24.69 5.60 -27.74
C ILE A 727 24.49 4.80 -26.45
N ALA A 728 23.46 5.12 -25.66
CA ALA A 728 23.10 4.36 -24.47
C ALA A 728 22.60 2.93 -24.79
N TRP A 729 21.81 2.74 -25.84
CA TRP A 729 21.35 1.43 -26.31
C TRP A 729 22.51 0.56 -26.83
N GLN A 730 23.43 1.11 -27.61
CA GLN A 730 24.65 0.43 -28.06
C GLN A 730 25.56 0.06 -26.88
N GLN A 731 25.66 0.93 -25.86
CA GLN A 731 26.40 0.61 -24.64
C GLN A 731 25.73 -0.53 -23.86
N ALA A 732 24.40 -0.53 -23.73
CA ALA A 732 23.67 -1.62 -23.09
C ALA A 732 23.81 -2.95 -23.87
N GLU A 733 23.72 -2.91 -25.20
CA GLU A 733 23.91 -4.07 -26.09
C GLU A 733 25.31 -4.68 -25.93
N ARG A 734 26.36 -3.84 -25.95
CA ARG A 734 27.74 -4.27 -25.71
C ARG A 734 27.88 -4.92 -24.33
N MET A 735 27.36 -4.30 -23.28
CA MET A 735 27.45 -4.84 -21.91
C MET A 735 26.66 -6.15 -21.75
N LEU A 736 25.52 -6.32 -22.42
CA LEU A 736 24.81 -7.60 -22.47
C LEU A 736 25.62 -8.67 -23.23
N ARG A 737 26.30 -8.31 -24.33
CA ARG A 737 27.17 -9.23 -25.07
C ARG A 737 28.39 -9.67 -24.25
N GLU A 738 29.02 -8.75 -23.50
CA GLU A 738 30.10 -9.04 -22.53
C GLU A 738 29.65 -9.94 -21.36
N VAL A 739 28.34 -10.06 -21.11
CA VAL A 739 27.75 -11.02 -20.16
C VAL A 739 27.39 -12.34 -20.88
N GLY A 740 26.96 -12.27 -22.14
CA GLY A 740 26.69 -13.42 -23.01
C GLY A 740 27.93 -14.26 -23.35
N GLU A 741 29.07 -13.60 -23.60
CA GLU A 741 30.37 -14.20 -23.89
C GLU A 741 31.02 -14.89 -22.67
N ARG A 742 30.45 -14.73 -21.47
CA ARG A 742 30.92 -15.45 -20.28
C ARG A 742 30.52 -16.92 -20.35
N LYS A 743 31.36 -17.77 -19.77
CA LYS A 743 31.07 -19.19 -19.58
C LYS A 743 30.42 -19.40 -18.22
N TRP A 744 29.22 -19.97 -18.24
CA TRP A 744 28.38 -20.14 -17.06
C TRP A 744 28.40 -21.59 -16.64
N ASP A 745 28.85 -21.89 -15.42
CA ASP A 745 28.67 -23.23 -14.87
C ASP A 745 27.21 -23.39 -14.43
N ALA A 746 26.44 -24.23 -15.13
CA ALA A 746 25.06 -24.57 -14.81
C ALA A 746 24.96 -25.89 -14.02
N GLY A 747 26.03 -26.28 -13.33
CA GLY A 747 26.08 -27.46 -12.47
C GLY A 747 25.96 -28.75 -13.27
N GLU A 748 24.90 -29.52 -13.04
CA GLU A 748 24.70 -30.80 -13.73
C GLU A 748 24.47 -30.64 -15.26
N HIS A 749 24.07 -29.44 -15.71
CA HIS A 749 23.96 -29.11 -17.14
C HIS A 749 25.30 -28.63 -17.76
N GLY A 750 26.37 -28.59 -16.96
CA GLY A 750 27.71 -28.19 -17.37
C GLY A 750 27.83 -26.74 -17.80
N THR A 751 28.88 -26.42 -18.57
CA THR A 751 29.10 -25.05 -19.02
C THR A 751 28.12 -24.64 -20.12
N ILE A 752 27.31 -23.61 -19.87
CA ILE A 752 26.48 -22.92 -20.84
C ILE A 752 27.24 -21.70 -21.40
N ASP A 753 27.10 -21.49 -22.70
CA ASP A 753 27.49 -20.27 -23.42
C ASP A 753 26.19 -19.52 -23.74
N LEU A 754 26.07 -18.27 -23.27
CA LEU A 754 24.83 -17.51 -23.40
C LEU A 754 24.67 -16.81 -24.75
N ASN A 755 25.64 -16.88 -25.66
CA ASN A 755 25.41 -16.52 -27.07
C ASN A 755 24.79 -17.69 -27.85
N HIS A 756 25.16 -18.92 -27.50
CA HIS A 756 24.64 -20.16 -28.13
C HIS A 756 23.43 -20.75 -27.39
N TRP A 757 22.75 -19.97 -26.54
CA TRP A 757 21.66 -20.48 -25.69
C TRP A 757 20.43 -20.91 -26.50
N LYS A 758 20.10 -20.19 -27.58
CA LYS A 758 18.92 -20.50 -28.44
C LYS A 758 19.09 -21.88 -29.08
N ASP A 759 20.30 -22.19 -29.55
CA ASP A 759 20.66 -23.49 -30.11
C ASP A 759 20.62 -24.59 -29.04
N ARG A 760 21.31 -24.38 -27.90
CA ARG A 760 21.30 -25.30 -26.74
C ARG A 760 19.90 -25.58 -26.20
N TYR A 761 19.02 -24.58 -26.14
CA TYR A 761 17.65 -24.76 -25.66
C TYR A 761 16.84 -25.67 -26.60
N ALA A 762 17.06 -25.57 -27.92
CA ALA A 762 16.48 -26.50 -28.89
C ALA A 762 17.08 -27.93 -28.82
N GLU A 763 18.25 -28.10 -28.18
CA GLU A 763 18.83 -29.42 -27.86
C GLU A 763 18.34 -30.01 -26.51
N LEU A 764 17.72 -29.21 -25.64
CA LEU A 764 17.13 -29.69 -24.37
C LEU A 764 15.84 -30.48 -24.61
N ASP A 765 15.57 -31.48 -23.77
CA ASP A 765 14.29 -32.20 -23.77
C ASP A 765 13.13 -31.37 -23.16
N GLU A 766 11.89 -31.84 -23.32
CA GLU A 766 10.69 -31.10 -22.90
C GLU A 766 10.61 -30.83 -21.38
N ASP A 767 11.16 -31.71 -20.54
CA ASP A 767 11.16 -31.54 -19.09
C ASP A 767 12.31 -30.59 -18.67
N GLN A 768 13.47 -30.67 -19.34
CA GLN A 768 14.56 -29.70 -19.21
C GLN A 768 14.13 -28.29 -19.66
N GLN A 769 13.49 -28.18 -20.83
CA GLN A 769 12.92 -26.91 -21.33
C GLN A 769 11.88 -26.35 -20.36
N ARG A 770 10.99 -27.19 -19.80
CA ARG A 770 10.02 -26.73 -18.78
C ARG A 770 10.66 -26.33 -17.45
N ALA A 771 11.79 -26.93 -17.07
CA ALA A 771 12.58 -26.46 -15.92
C ALA A 771 13.26 -25.10 -16.21
N PHE A 772 13.80 -24.94 -17.42
CA PHE A 772 14.54 -23.75 -17.86
C PHE A 772 13.62 -22.54 -18.10
N ALA A 773 12.46 -22.76 -18.73
CA ALA A 773 11.39 -21.77 -18.87
C ALA A 773 10.66 -21.48 -17.55
N GLY A 774 10.90 -22.28 -16.51
CA GLY A 774 10.47 -22.00 -15.14
C GLY A 774 11.24 -20.86 -14.47
N ASP A 775 12.36 -20.40 -15.03
CA ASP A 775 13.13 -19.25 -14.53
C ASP A 775 12.70 -17.93 -15.22
N PRO A 776 11.92 -17.06 -14.55
CA PRO A 776 11.49 -15.79 -15.11
C PRO A 776 12.63 -14.76 -15.26
N GLY A 777 13.80 -15.01 -14.69
CA GLY A 777 15.02 -14.24 -14.94
C GLY A 777 15.59 -14.50 -16.33
N PHE A 778 15.51 -15.75 -16.83
CA PHE A 778 16.00 -16.10 -18.15
C PHE A 778 15.12 -15.50 -19.25
N GLU A 779 13.80 -15.69 -19.17
CA GLU A 779 12.83 -15.19 -20.16
C GLU A 779 12.93 -13.66 -20.35
N GLN A 780 13.08 -12.90 -19.25
CA GLN A 780 13.19 -11.44 -19.28
C GLN A 780 14.49 -10.92 -19.92
N ILE A 781 15.58 -11.68 -19.83
CA ILE A 781 16.88 -11.32 -20.42
C ILE A 781 16.93 -11.76 -21.90
N ALA A 782 16.35 -12.92 -22.21
CA ALA A 782 16.28 -13.48 -23.55
C ALA A 782 15.36 -12.74 -24.52
N LEU A 783 14.14 -12.36 -24.09
CA LEU A 783 13.09 -11.90 -25.01
C LEU A 783 12.77 -10.39 -24.88
N GLY A 784 12.98 -9.79 -23.71
CA GLY A 784 12.54 -8.41 -23.47
C GLY A 784 13.37 -7.34 -24.18
N ARG A 785 14.70 -7.53 -24.27
CA ARG A 785 15.64 -6.43 -24.54
C ARG A 785 16.27 -6.44 -25.91
N GLU A 786 16.29 -7.59 -26.58
CA GLU A 786 16.56 -7.69 -28.01
C GLU A 786 15.52 -6.83 -28.76
N TYR A 787 14.25 -6.90 -28.35
CA TYR A 787 13.16 -6.06 -28.87
C TYR A 787 13.39 -4.55 -28.67
N ASP A 788 13.63 -4.07 -27.44
CA ASP A 788 13.77 -2.63 -27.19
C ASP A 788 15.00 -2.02 -27.89
N TYR A 789 16.12 -2.76 -27.97
CA TYR A 789 17.28 -2.37 -28.78
C TYR A 789 16.92 -2.26 -30.27
N TRP A 790 16.31 -3.30 -30.86
CA TRP A 790 15.94 -3.27 -32.28
C TRP A 790 14.89 -2.20 -32.57
N ARG A 791 13.99 -1.92 -31.62
CA ARG A 791 13.03 -0.81 -31.69
C ARG A 791 13.75 0.53 -31.69
N ALA A 792 14.60 0.82 -30.71
CA ALA A 792 15.31 2.10 -30.64
C ALA A 792 16.27 2.30 -31.83
N ARG A 793 16.86 1.20 -32.32
CA ARG A 793 17.66 1.20 -33.55
C ARG A 793 16.81 1.45 -34.79
N ALA A 794 15.62 0.86 -34.93
CA ALA A 794 14.73 1.10 -36.06
C ALA A 794 14.11 2.51 -36.01
N GLU A 795 13.77 3.00 -34.81
CA GLU A 795 13.38 4.40 -34.58
C GLU A 795 14.53 5.33 -34.99
N LEU A 796 15.79 5.05 -34.64
CA LEU A 796 16.90 5.88 -35.10
C LEU A 796 17.23 5.70 -36.58
N GLU A 797 17.18 4.51 -37.18
CA GLU A 797 17.38 4.34 -38.62
C GLU A 797 16.31 5.10 -39.44
N ALA A 798 15.08 5.16 -38.93
CA ALA A 798 14.04 6.05 -39.47
C ALA A 798 14.33 7.54 -39.21
N LEU A 799 14.85 7.91 -38.03
CA LEU A 799 15.25 9.29 -37.72
C LEU A 799 16.49 9.74 -38.49
N ASP A 800 17.40 8.85 -38.89
CA ASP A 800 18.58 9.14 -39.69
C ASP A 800 18.18 9.28 -41.18
N ALA A 801 17.24 8.45 -41.65
CA ALA A 801 16.55 8.68 -42.94
C ALA A 801 15.78 10.03 -42.95
N LEU A 802 15.23 10.45 -41.81
CA LEU A 802 14.61 11.77 -41.61
C LEU A 802 15.62 12.87 -41.24
N ARG A 803 16.89 12.57 -40.92
CA ARG A 803 17.89 13.57 -40.48
C ARG A 803 18.18 14.60 -41.58
N PRO A 804 18.22 14.28 -42.89
CA PRO A 804 18.21 15.27 -43.96
C PRO A 804 16.97 16.19 -43.96
N VAL A 805 15.79 15.66 -43.65
CA VAL A 805 14.54 16.43 -43.57
C VAL A 805 14.56 17.36 -42.35
N HIS A 806 14.97 16.85 -41.18
CA HIS A 806 15.10 17.63 -39.95
C HIS A 806 16.22 18.69 -40.06
N ALA A 807 17.34 18.39 -40.72
CA ALA A 807 18.40 19.35 -41.01
C ALA A 807 17.97 20.44 -42.02
N ALA A 808 17.10 20.11 -42.98
CA ALA A 808 16.45 21.12 -43.83
C ALA A 808 15.41 21.97 -43.07
N TYR A 809 14.83 21.43 -42.00
CA TYR A 809 13.85 22.11 -41.15
C TYR A 809 14.44 22.96 -40.03
N ALA A 810 15.62 22.63 -39.50
CA ALA A 810 16.24 23.35 -38.39
C ALA A 810 16.40 24.87 -38.66
N PRO A 811 16.84 25.33 -39.85
CA PRO A 811 16.90 26.76 -40.18
C PRO A 811 15.52 27.44 -40.29
N LEU A 812 14.43 26.68 -40.45
CA LEU A 812 13.06 27.21 -40.49
C LEU A 812 12.46 27.32 -39.09
N ARG A 813 12.82 26.41 -38.17
CA ARG A 813 12.36 26.38 -36.78
C ARG A 813 12.66 27.68 -36.01
N ASP A 814 13.83 28.26 -36.24
CA ASP A 814 14.26 29.51 -35.57
C ASP A 814 13.78 30.79 -36.31
N VAL A 815 13.21 30.64 -37.51
CA VAL A 815 12.77 31.75 -38.39
C VAL A 815 11.24 31.88 -38.45
N LEU A 816 10.50 30.83 -38.08
CA LEU A 816 9.04 30.78 -38.07
C LEU A 816 8.47 30.75 -36.64
N PRO A 817 8.34 31.91 -35.95
CA PRO A 817 7.40 32.00 -34.84
C PRO A 817 5.99 31.80 -35.42
N ILE A 818 5.37 30.64 -35.14
CA ILE A 818 4.06 30.27 -35.67
C ILE A 818 3.02 31.30 -35.17
N PRO A 819 2.40 32.12 -36.04
CA PRO A 819 1.31 32.99 -35.64
C PRO A 819 0.05 32.17 -35.38
N GLU A 820 -0.80 32.61 -34.46
CA GLU A 820 -2.09 31.95 -34.20
C GLU A 820 -3.05 32.06 -35.40
N ASP A 821 -2.83 33.05 -36.28
CA ASP A 821 -3.65 33.38 -37.45
C ASP A 821 -3.03 32.85 -38.78
N LEU A 822 -3.12 31.54 -39.03
CA LEU A 822 -2.36 30.88 -40.12
C LEU A 822 -3.22 30.53 -41.36
N GLU A 823 -3.56 31.54 -42.16
CA GLU A 823 -4.39 31.40 -43.39
C GLU A 823 -3.62 31.19 -44.71
N ASP A 824 -2.28 31.21 -44.74
CA ASP A 824 -1.50 31.12 -46.01
C ASP A 824 -1.69 29.76 -46.73
N PRO A 825 -2.34 29.72 -47.91
CA PRO A 825 -2.61 28.46 -48.61
C PRO A 825 -1.36 27.78 -49.16
N ALA A 826 -0.28 28.51 -49.44
CA ALA A 826 0.98 27.95 -49.91
C ALA A 826 1.76 27.28 -48.78
N LEU A 827 1.75 27.88 -47.58
CA LEU A 827 2.33 27.27 -46.38
C LEU A 827 1.52 26.04 -45.93
N LEU A 828 0.18 26.12 -45.95
CA LEU A 828 -0.70 24.98 -45.70
C LEU A 828 -0.51 23.86 -46.74
N ALA A 829 -0.32 24.19 -48.03
CA ALA A 829 0.00 23.20 -49.06
C ALA A 829 1.38 22.55 -48.87
N ALA A 830 2.38 23.32 -48.42
CA ALA A 830 3.70 22.78 -48.10
C ALA A 830 3.64 21.82 -46.90
N ILE A 831 2.95 22.21 -45.83
CA ILE A 831 2.72 21.35 -44.65
C ILE A 831 1.93 20.09 -45.04
N ALA A 832 0.90 20.22 -45.88
CA ALA A 832 0.13 19.08 -46.36
C ALA A 832 0.96 18.13 -47.25
N ALA A 833 1.84 18.65 -48.10
CA ALA A 833 2.76 17.85 -48.91
C ALA A 833 3.80 17.11 -48.05
N LEU A 834 4.37 17.79 -47.05
CA LEU A 834 5.32 17.19 -46.11
C LEU A 834 4.67 16.17 -45.18
N MET A 835 3.44 16.40 -44.71
CA MET A 835 2.65 15.36 -44.04
C MET A 835 2.27 14.22 -44.99
N GLY A 836 2.11 14.48 -46.29
CA GLY A 836 1.92 13.44 -47.31
C GLY A 836 3.13 12.51 -47.41
N VAL A 837 4.33 13.08 -47.60
CA VAL A 837 5.60 12.32 -47.63
C VAL A 837 5.83 11.58 -46.32
N ALA A 838 5.70 12.25 -45.18
CA ALA A 838 5.84 11.62 -43.87
C ALA A 838 4.86 10.44 -43.72
N ARG A 839 3.59 10.60 -44.14
CA ARG A 839 2.57 9.55 -44.08
C ARG A 839 2.85 8.38 -45.01
N GLN A 840 3.42 8.60 -46.20
CA GLN A 840 3.81 7.51 -47.10
C GLN A 840 4.86 6.58 -46.48
N HIS A 841 5.79 7.11 -45.67
CA HIS A 841 6.77 6.30 -44.95
C HIS A 841 6.26 5.81 -43.56
N TRP A 842 5.35 6.55 -42.92
CA TRP A 842 4.85 6.25 -41.57
C TRP A 842 3.68 5.26 -41.52
N GLU A 843 2.84 5.16 -42.56
CA GLU A 843 1.78 4.14 -42.61
C GLU A 843 2.32 2.70 -42.74
N PRO A 844 3.32 2.38 -43.60
CA PRO A 844 3.95 1.05 -43.63
C PRO A 844 4.55 0.62 -42.28
N PHE A 845 5.25 1.53 -41.58
CA PHE A 845 5.78 1.29 -40.23
C PHE A 845 4.66 1.02 -39.22
N ASN A 846 3.54 1.74 -39.33
CA ASN A 846 2.34 1.52 -38.51
C ASN A 846 1.63 0.20 -38.83
N GLU A 847 1.57 -0.22 -40.10
CA GLU A 847 1.01 -1.52 -40.47
C GLU A 847 1.90 -2.66 -39.98
N LEU A 848 3.24 -2.51 -40.04
CA LEU A 848 4.19 -3.46 -39.48
C LEU A 848 4.00 -3.60 -37.96
N GLN A 849 3.94 -2.48 -37.21
CA GLN A 849 3.62 -2.50 -35.78
C GLN A 849 2.27 -3.16 -35.50
N ARG A 850 1.21 -2.82 -36.25
CA ARG A 850 -0.14 -3.38 -36.03
C ARG A 850 -0.21 -4.87 -36.36
N ALA A 851 0.51 -5.35 -37.38
CA ALA A 851 0.61 -6.77 -37.67
C ALA A 851 1.35 -7.52 -36.55
N TYR A 852 2.44 -6.94 -36.04
CA TYR A 852 3.21 -7.50 -34.92
C TYR A 852 2.40 -7.53 -33.61
N PHE A 853 1.63 -6.48 -33.32
CA PHE A 853 0.70 -6.47 -32.18
C PHE A 853 -0.51 -7.40 -32.37
N ALA A 854 -0.98 -7.62 -33.60
CA ALA A 854 -2.06 -8.57 -33.90
C ALA A 854 -1.64 -10.04 -33.72
N LEU A 855 -0.35 -10.35 -33.86
CA LEU A 855 0.23 -11.67 -33.52
C LEU A 855 0.29 -11.91 -32.00
N GLY A 856 0.12 -10.88 -31.17
CA GLY A 856 -0.49 -11.03 -29.85
C GLY A 856 0.22 -11.87 -28.78
N TRP A 857 1.56 -11.77 -28.70
CA TRP A 857 2.41 -12.22 -27.56
C TRP A 857 1.99 -13.56 -26.92
N ARG A 858 2.03 -14.64 -27.72
CA ARG A 858 1.97 -16.04 -27.25
C ARG A 858 3.37 -16.66 -27.22
N SER A 859 3.55 -17.64 -26.35
CA SER A 859 4.79 -18.42 -26.25
C SER A 859 5.03 -19.22 -27.56
N PRO A 860 6.30 -19.47 -27.94
CA PRO A 860 6.64 -20.40 -29.04
C PRO A 860 6.06 -21.82 -28.90
N LEU A 861 5.50 -22.17 -27.73
CA LEU A 861 4.85 -23.45 -27.44
C LEU A 861 3.40 -23.57 -27.98
N GLU A 862 2.82 -22.52 -28.56
CA GLU A 862 1.49 -22.57 -29.22
C GLU A 862 1.59 -22.31 -30.75
N GLN A 863 2.36 -23.13 -31.47
CA GLN A 863 2.44 -23.08 -32.93
C GLN A 863 1.23 -23.74 -33.62
N ASP A 864 0.41 -22.92 -34.28
CA ASP A 864 -0.42 -23.31 -35.44
C ASP A 864 -0.64 -22.04 -36.30
N ASP A 865 0.45 -21.55 -36.93
CA ASP A 865 0.50 -20.25 -37.60
C ASP A 865 -0.45 -20.17 -38.81
N ASP A 866 -1.32 -19.14 -38.85
CA ASP A 866 -2.15 -18.84 -40.02
C ASP A 866 -1.26 -18.40 -41.21
N PRO A 867 -1.18 -19.18 -42.30
CA PRO A 867 -0.30 -18.88 -43.42
C PRO A 867 -0.64 -17.57 -44.14
N SER A 868 -1.86 -17.05 -43.96
CA SER A 868 -2.26 -15.76 -44.54
C SER A 868 -1.57 -14.57 -43.86
N VAL A 869 -1.21 -14.67 -42.58
CA VAL A 869 -0.50 -13.60 -41.85
C VAL A 869 0.97 -13.57 -42.26
N VAL A 870 1.62 -14.73 -42.31
CA VAL A 870 3.02 -14.87 -42.78
C VAL A 870 3.15 -14.37 -44.22
N LYS A 871 2.23 -14.75 -45.11
CA LYS A 871 2.20 -14.27 -46.49
C LYS A 871 2.01 -12.75 -46.57
N LYS A 872 1.14 -12.16 -45.74
CA LYS A 872 0.90 -10.71 -45.75
C LYS A 872 2.10 -9.92 -45.21
N LEU A 873 2.83 -10.45 -44.23
CA LEU A 873 4.11 -9.88 -43.79
C LEU A 873 5.17 -9.94 -44.90
N GLN A 874 5.26 -11.04 -45.65
CA GLN A 874 6.13 -11.13 -46.83
C GLN A 874 5.74 -10.11 -47.90
N GLU A 875 4.44 -9.92 -48.18
CA GLU A 875 3.96 -8.91 -49.14
C GLU A 875 4.29 -7.47 -48.70
N ILE A 876 4.21 -7.16 -47.40
CA ILE A 876 4.62 -5.85 -46.86
C ILE A 876 6.14 -5.65 -46.96
N LEU A 877 6.94 -6.65 -46.56
CA LEU A 877 8.40 -6.57 -46.63
C LEU A 877 8.92 -6.44 -48.08
N ILE A 878 8.32 -7.16 -49.02
CA ILE A 878 8.65 -7.07 -50.46
C ILE A 878 8.28 -5.69 -51.03
N GLY A 879 7.25 -5.02 -50.49
CA GLY A 879 6.96 -3.62 -50.83
C GLY A 879 8.02 -2.66 -50.31
N ILE A 880 8.41 -2.80 -49.03
CA ILE A 880 9.46 -1.99 -48.39
C ILE A 880 10.85 -2.20 -49.03
N GLU A 881 11.09 -3.34 -49.68
CA GLU A 881 12.33 -3.63 -50.42
C GLU A 881 12.30 -3.16 -51.90
N GLN A 882 11.19 -2.57 -52.37
CA GLN A 882 10.99 -2.13 -53.76
C GLN A 882 10.83 -0.61 -53.96
N ASP A 883 10.47 0.15 -52.91
CA ASP A 883 10.35 1.62 -52.90
C ASP A 883 11.62 2.32 -52.34
#